data_AF-A0A6I5Y3Z1-F1
#
_entry.id   AF-A0A6I5Y3Z1-F1
#
_cell.length_a   1.000
_cell.length_b   1.000
_cell.length_c   1.000
_cell.angle_alpha   90.00
_cell.angle_beta   90.00
_cell.angle_gamma   90.00
#
_symmetry.space_group_name_H-M   'P 1'
#
loop_
_entity.id
_entity.type
_entity.pdbx_description
1 polymer ?
#
loop_
_entity_poly.entity_id
_entity_poly.type
_entity_poly.pdbx_seq_one_letter_code
_entity_poly.pdbx_strand_id
1 'polypeptide(L)'
;MKKTIHGAGGGGGKGGGSTHTPTEAPNTLSTNAVVTLVDLLGEGEIEGLVNGAQSVYFDDTPLQNPDGSYNFEGVTLKSNHGTPSQDYLPGFAESASEEAFNVKVTHEQPVIRTVGRQETNELRVKIGLDALTEYATNGDINGSSVHIRLYLNNVLVVNHEITGKTTSKLEQTFIIKVSPGYYIADIETSDVVLDNLDEYFSWKRAGAHAITNNYYKPTHFAYPYTLKVERVTEDTDSSRVQNSIYLTSITDVIDTKLSYPNSAVVGLEFSAAQFGNQLPKRSYLIRGLKIQIPTNYDPSTRIYSGIWDGSFKTEYSNNPAWVFYDLLINERYGAGHYLVDADVDKWELYSIAQYCDELVPDGRGGKQPRFCCNLAINNQNQALNMITQLTSIFRGMAYDAAGTIQFSQDRPREPSMLITQTDVVNGQFDYQTSSIKELHSVCVVAFRNPDLNYAIDQEVVEDASRLARLGERRLEITAVGCTSRSQAMRQGLWALQSEAQSEMISYKATQDHIHSLPSDIVKIFDPDMDQEQGVAGVITAVADHVITLDREVSLSSQNTLMIFSTEQGIEEYTVIGAPGSRRLEVDRTIIADVGARWVVYHSTPPKQWRITAITEEDDGTYTVNAIAHDPDKYQKIDEERALGVSKENTPIPSLKAPSNYRVEQSLSYHGGMVEAVLIVAFDGDPNAAYYEYQVRSNDGNYSDVKTTHLNHIELNSTGATYTFRVRAMGWFGQRSGYSTYRCSASLEQQIPDNVSRFVSSYSDKIAVLEWAKNPELYVKHYEIRQGTAWENSILIAELNSTTLHLTHARPGFYLIKAVSQWGIKSAEASALELTDLTPLNIIQEYDYAANDWPGEFHHTAVNNNNHIRLFSYYSWGGMTQSWEDYALRHLKCNTQ
;
A
#
# COMPACT_ATOMS: atom_id res chain seq x y z
N MET A 1 -7.33 -25.17 8.49
CA MET A 1 -7.87 -25.69 9.77
C MET A 1 -9.03 -26.62 9.49
N LYS A 2 -9.13 -27.72 10.24
CA LYS A 2 -10.24 -28.65 10.16
C LYS A 2 -11.43 -28.12 10.99
N LYS A 3 -12.62 -27.96 10.40
CA LYS A 3 -13.81 -27.46 11.10
C LYS A 3 -14.48 -28.64 11.81
N THR A 4 -14.65 -28.56 13.13
CA THR A 4 -15.36 -29.61 13.89
C THR A 4 -16.85 -29.29 13.85
N ILE A 5 -17.67 -30.19 13.29
CA ILE A 5 -19.12 -30.01 13.16
C ILE A 5 -19.81 -30.62 14.39
N HIS A 6 -20.56 -29.83 15.16
CA HIS A 6 -21.39 -30.31 16.27
C HIS A 6 -22.87 -30.40 15.83
N GLY A 7 -23.40 -31.62 15.74
CA GLY A 7 -24.83 -31.88 15.58
C GLY A 7 -25.49 -32.20 16.93
N ALA A 8 -26.59 -31.53 17.26
CA ALA A 8 -27.42 -31.81 18.42
C ALA A 8 -28.48 -32.88 18.09
N GLY A 9 -28.46 -34.00 18.80
CA GLY A 9 -29.47 -35.06 18.71
C GLY A 9 -29.25 -36.11 19.80
N GLY A 10 -30.22 -36.28 20.69
CA GLY A 10 -30.09 -37.08 21.92
C GLY A 10 -30.36 -38.58 21.80
N GLY A 11 -29.89 -39.30 22.82
CA GLY A 11 -30.49 -40.53 23.35
C GLY A 11 -30.02 -41.88 22.77
N GLY A 12 -29.32 -42.68 23.59
CA GLY A 12 -29.22 -44.14 23.44
C GLY A 12 -27.79 -44.67 23.30
N GLY A 13 -27.22 -45.25 24.36
CA GLY A 13 -25.83 -45.73 24.39
C GLY A 13 -25.62 -47.19 23.96
N LYS A 14 -24.41 -47.47 23.44
CA LYS A 14 -23.51 -48.62 23.76
C LYS A 14 -22.29 -48.68 22.81
N GLY A 15 -21.08 -48.87 23.37
CA GLY A 15 -19.90 -49.43 22.67
C GLY A 15 -18.69 -48.50 22.52
N GLY A 16 -17.78 -48.49 23.52
CA GLY A 16 -16.54 -47.68 23.50
C GLY A 16 -15.40 -48.33 22.71
N GLY A 17 -15.43 -48.16 21.39
CA GLY A 17 -14.21 -48.07 20.56
C GLY A 17 -13.80 -46.60 20.47
N SER A 18 -12.51 -46.29 20.30
CA SER A 18 -11.98 -44.92 20.27
C SER A 18 -12.87 -43.99 19.41
N THR A 19 -13.62 -43.10 20.05
CA THR A 19 -14.59 -42.24 19.36
C THR A 19 -13.85 -41.16 18.58
N HIS A 20 -13.62 -41.41 17.30
CA HIS A 20 -13.10 -40.41 16.38
C HIS A 20 -14.03 -39.20 16.36
N THR A 21 -13.48 -38.01 16.56
CA THR A 21 -14.26 -36.76 16.44
C THR A 21 -14.21 -36.34 14.97
N PRO A 22 -15.34 -36.29 14.26
CA PRO A 22 -15.40 -35.86 12.86
C PRO A 22 -14.70 -34.52 12.62
N THR A 23 -13.87 -34.47 11.59
CA THR A 23 -13.12 -33.28 11.18
C THR A 23 -13.37 -32.94 9.72
N GLU A 24 -13.65 -31.67 9.43
CA GLU A 24 -13.86 -31.18 8.07
C GLU A 24 -12.56 -30.56 7.52
N ALA A 25 -11.93 -31.12 6.49
CA ALA A 25 -10.75 -30.53 5.83
C ALA A 25 -11.01 -29.08 5.36
N PRO A 26 -9.99 -28.20 5.26
CA PRO A 26 -10.18 -26.85 4.73
C PRO A 26 -10.63 -26.89 3.26
N ASN A 27 -11.38 -25.89 2.81
CA ASN A 27 -11.63 -25.72 1.37
C ASN A 27 -10.32 -25.32 0.70
N THR A 28 -9.91 -26.06 -0.34
CA THR A 28 -8.64 -25.88 -1.04
C THR A 28 -8.81 -25.40 -2.48
N LEU A 29 -10.02 -25.46 -3.03
CA LEU A 29 -10.30 -24.98 -4.38
C LEU A 29 -10.68 -23.49 -4.36
N SER A 30 -10.06 -22.73 -5.25
CA SER A 30 -10.41 -21.34 -5.58
C SER A 30 -10.86 -21.25 -7.04
N THR A 31 -11.51 -20.13 -7.39
CA THR A 31 -11.82 -19.87 -8.80
C THR A 31 -10.52 -19.57 -9.55
N ASN A 32 -10.44 -19.97 -10.81
CA ASN A 32 -9.32 -19.67 -11.71
C ASN A 32 -9.63 -18.46 -12.62
N ALA A 33 -10.56 -17.60 -12.20
CA ALA A 33 -10.96 -16.44 -12.96
C ALA A 33 -9.78 -15.47 -13.13
N VAL A 34 -9.65 -14.94 -14.34
CA VAL A 34 -8.69 -13.89 -14.68
C VAL A 34 -9.45 -12.58 -14.80
N VAL A 35 -8.92 -11.52 -14.17
CA VAL A 35 -9.42 -10.17 -14.36
C VAL A 35 -8.65 -9.57 -15.54
N THR A 36 -9.38 -9.00 -16.51
CA THR A 36 -8.82 -8.19 -17.60
C THR A 36 -9.44 -6.80 -17.53
N LEU A 37 -8.62 -5.76 -17.51
CA LEU A 37 -9.06 -4.37 -17.44
C LEU A 37 -8.16 -3.44 -18.25
N VAL A 38 -8.73 -2.30 -18.67
CA VAL A 38 -8.00 -1.21 -19.32
C VAL A 38 -8.25 0.06 -18.50
N ASP A 39 -7.20 0.61 -17.92
CA ASP A 39 -7.25 1.89 -17.20
C ASP A 39 -6.77 3.03 -18.11
N LEU A 40 -7.44 4.18 -18.04
CA LEU A 40 -7.03 5.41 -18.69
C LEU A 40 -5.99 6.13 -17.81
N LEU A 41 -4.81 6.38 -18.36
CA LEU A 41 -3.75 7.15 -17.70
C LEU A 41 -3.88 8.66 -17.95
N GLY A 42 -4.33 9.06 -19.14
CA GLY A 42 -4.48 10.46 -19.50
C GLY A 42 -4.89 10.68 -20.95
N GLU A 43 -5.26 11.93 -21.25
CA GLU A 43 -5.58 12.42 -22.59
C GLU A 43 -4.33 13.02 -23.24
N GLY A 44 -3.93 12.51 -24.40
CA GLY A 44 -2.74 12.94 -25.14
C GLY A 44 -1.57 11.96 -25.05
N GLU A 45 -0.50 12.28 -25.78
CA GLU A 45 0.71 11.46 -25.81
C GLU A 45 1.51 11.66 -24.51
N ILE A 46 1.73 10.59 -23.76
CA ILE A 46 2.58 10.57 -22.57
C ILE A 46 3.94 9.95 -22.88
N GLU A 47 4.93 10.23 -22.04
CA GLU A 47 6.22 9.54 -22.11
C GLU A 47 6.10 8.08 -21.65
N GLY A 48 5.25 7.80 -20.66
CA GLY A 48 4.87 6.44 -20.26
C GLY A 48 5.21 6.11 -18.80
N LEU A 49 5.20 4.81 -18.47
CA LEU A 49 5.55 4.31 -17.14
C LEU A 49 7.04 4.56 -16.85
N VAL A 50 7.37 5.10 -15.68
CA VAL A 50 8.75 5.51 -15.33
C VAL A 50 9.74 4.34 -15.41
N ASN A 51 9.34 3.18 -14.87
CA ASN A 51 10.15 1.96 -14.75
C ASN A 51 9.35 0.70 -15.16
N GLY A 52 8.49 0.82 -16.19
CA GLY A 52 7.68 -0.30 -16.67
C GLY A 52 6.79 -0.89 -15.57
N ALA A 53 6.81 -2.21 -15.39
CA ALA A 53 5.98 -2.92 -14.40
C ALA A 53 6.28 -2.52 -12.95
N GLN A 54 7.49 -2.02 -12.63
CA GLN A 54 7.81 -1.52 -11.29
C GLN A 54 7.04 -0.23 -10.95
N SER A 55 6.50 0.45 -11.95
CA SER A 55 5.71 1.67 -11.79
C SER A 55 4.21 1.42 -11.62
N VAL A 56 3.77 0.17 -11.61
CA VAL A 56 2.37 -0.21 -11.38
C VAL A 56 2.25 -0.77 -9.97
N TYR A 57 1.25 -0.32 -9.22
CA TYR A 57 1.05 -0.73 -7.83
C TYR A 57 -0.36 -1.28 -7.64
N PHE A 58 -0.47 -2.42 -6.95
CA PHE A 58 -1.72 -2.97 -6.43
C PHE A 58 -1.75 -2.83 -4.91
N ASP A 59 -2.73 -2.09 -4.39
CA ASP A 59 -2.84 -1.77 -2.96
C ASP A 59 -1.51 -1.26 -2.35
N ASP A 60 -0.88 -0.34 -3.08
CA ASP A 60 0.42 0.27 -2.78
C ASP A 60 1.63 -0.70 -2.80
N THR A 61 1.44 -1.94 -3.23
CA THR A 61 2.51 -2.92 -3.46
C THR A 61 2.92 -2.90 -4.94
N PRO A 62 4.20 -2.70 -5.28
CA PRO A 62 4.64 -2.67 -6.67
C PRO A 62 4.38 -4.02 -7.33
N LEU A 63 4.06 -4.00 -8.62
CA LEU A 63 3.75 -5.20 -9.38
C LEU A 63 5.01 -6.03 -9.62
N GLN A 64 6.13 -5.34 -9.89
CA GLN A 64 7.46 -5.91 -10.02
C GLN A 64 8.43 -5.23 -9.04
N ASN A 65 9.25 -6.02 -8.36
CA ASN A 65 10.30 -5.54 -7.47
C ASN A 65 11.54 -5.07 -8.26
N PRO A 66 12.45 -4.30 -7.63
CA PRO A 66 13.69 -3.86 -8.27
C PRO A 66 14.61 -5.00 -8.75
N ASP A 67 14.50 -6.18 -8.14
CA ASP A 67 15.24 -7.40 -8.53
C ASP A 67 14.61 -8.15 -9.73
N GLY A 68 13.49 -7.65 -10.26
CA GLY A 68 12.76 -8.22 -11.39
C GLY A 68 11.71 -9.27 -11.01
N SER A 69 11.62 -9.67 -9.73
CA SER A 69 10.57 -10.59 -9.26
C SER A 69 9.19 -9.93 -9.27
N TYR A 70 8.15 -10.71 -9.57
CA TYR A 70 6.76 -10.23 -9.52
C TYR A 70 6.13 -10.57 -8.18
N ASN A 71 5.38 -9.62 -7.60
CA ASN A 71 4.65 -9.83 -6.34
C ASN A 71 3.30 -10.53 -6.55
N PHE A 72 2.84 -10.62 -7.80
CA PHE A 72 1.55 -11.17 -8.19
C PHE A 72 1.72 -12.17 -9.33
N GLU A 73 0.83 -13.15 -9.42
CA GLU A 73 0.95 -14.26 -10.35
C GLU A 73 0.08 -14.04 -11.58
N GLY A 74 0.56 -14.56 -12.71
CA GLY A 74 -0.17 -14.52 -13.96
C GLY A 74 -0.37 -13.14 -14.54
N VAL A 75 0.39 -12.13 -14.10
CA VAL A 75 0.20 -10.75 -14.56
C VAL A 75 0.63 -10.55 -16.01
N THR A 76 -0.24 -9.94 -16.82
CA THR A 76 0.12 -9.36 -18.12
C THR A 76 -0.10 -7.85 -18.07
N LEU A 77 0.92 -7.08 -18.47
CA LEU A 77 0.88 -5.62 -18.58
C LEU A 77 1.12 -5.19 -20.03
N LYS A 78 0.24 -4.35 -20.57
CA LYS A 78 0.42 -3.66 -21.85
C LYS A 78 0.08 -2.19 -21.69
N SER A 79 0.76 -1.33 -22.43
CA SER A 79 0.53 0.12 -22.36
C SER A 79 0.60 0.74 -23.74
N ASN A 80 -0.33 1.63 -24.03
CA ASN A 80 -0.25 2.56 -25.14
C ASN A 80 -0.06 3.98 -24.60
N HIS A 81 0.74 4.75 -25.33
CA HIS A 81 1.20 6.05 -24.84
C HIS A 81 0.31 7.20 -25.30
N GLY A 82 -0.82 6.94 -25.97
CA GLY A 82 -1.75 8.01 -26.37
C GLY A 82 -1.35 8.78 -27.63
N THR A 83 -0.59 8.17 -28.55
CA THR A 83 -0.32 8.79 -29.85
C THR A 83 -1.61 8.92 -30.70
N PRO A 84 -1.66 9.87 -31.66
CA PRO A 84 -2.80 10.00 -32.57
C PRO A 84 -3.03 8.75 -33.43
N SER A 85 -1.94 8.09 -33.84
CA SER A 85 -1.96 6.78 -34.48
C SER A 85 -1.35 5.77 -33.53
N GLN A 86 -2.19 4.91 -32.94
CA GLN A 86 -1.77 3.83 -32.04
C GLN A 86 -2.45 2.52 -32.41
N ASP A 87 -1.72 1.43 -32.21
CA ASP A 87 -2.25 0.08 -32.36
C ASP A 87 -3.28 -0.24 -31.28
N TYR A 88 -4.17 -1.18 -31.55
CA TYR A 88 -5.07 -1.72 -30.52
C TYR A 88 -4.27 -2.45 -29.43
N LEU A 89 -4.80 -2.52 -28.20
CA LEU A 89 -4.20 -3.31 -27.11
C LEU A 89 -4.56 -4.79 -27.28
N PRO A 90 -3.65 -5.67 -27.73
CA PRO A 90 -4.00 -7.06 -28.02
C PRO A 90 -4.33 -7.82 -26.74
N GLY A 91 -5.48 -8.51 -26.73
CA GLY A 91 -5.96 -9.26 -25.57
C GLY A 91 -6.74 -8.44 -24.54
N PHE A 92 -6.97 -7.15 -24.77
CA PHE A 92 -7.66 -6.25 -23.83
C PHE A 92 -8.97 -5.65 -24.37
N ALA A 93 -9.29 -5.92 -25.62
CA ALA A 93 -10.52 -5.44 -26.25
C ALA A 93 -11.28 -6.65 -26.82
N GLU A 94 -12.35 -7.05 -26.14
CA GLU A 94 -13.14 -8.21 -26.51
C GLU A 94 -14.64 -7.91 -26.51
N SER A 95 -15.35 -8.55 -27.44
CA SER A 95 -16.80 -8.67 -27.40
C SER A 95 -17.14 -10.08 -26.95
N ALA A 96 -17.90 -10.19 -25.86
CA ALA A 96 -18.25 -11.47 -25.25
C ALA A 96 -19.77 -11.70 -25.26
N SER A 97 -20.19 -12.92 -25.61
CA SER A 97 -21.58 -13.36 -25.61
C SER A 97 -21.68 -14.69 -24.86
N GLU A 98 -22.33 -14.69 -23.71
CA GLU A 98 -22.48 -15.87 -22.86
C GLU A 98 -23.82 -16.59 -23.11
N GLU A 99 -23.76 -17.91 -23.31
CA GLU A 99 -24.91 -18.80 -23.37
C GLU A 99 -24.88 -19.73 -22.15
N ALA A 100 -25.98 -19.74 -21.37
CA ALA A 100 -26.10 -20.55 -20.16
C ALA A 100 -26.78 -21.91 -20.47
N PHE A 101 -26.21 -23.00 -19.97
CA PHE A 101 -26.68 -24.36 -20.21
C PHE A 101 -27.12 -25.07 -18.91
N ASN A 102 -26.33 -24.93 -17.84
CA ASN A 102 -26.50 -25.61 -16.55
C ASN A 102 -26.87 -27.11 -16.68
N VAL A 103 -26.10 -27.85 -17.48
CA VAL A 103 -26.34 -29.28 -17.78
C VAL A 103 -25.35 -30.15 -17.04
N LYS A 104 -25.83 -31.15 -16.30
CA LYS A 104 -24.98 -32.13 -15.60
C LYS A 104 -24.17 -32.96 -16.60
N VAL A 105 -22.88 -33.13 -16.34
CA VAL A 105 -21.99 -33.99 -17.13
C VAL A 105 -21.77 -35.29 -16.35
N THR A 106 -22.12 -36.43 -16.94
CA THR A 106 -21.96 -37.77 -16.33
C THR A 106 -20.93 -38.59 -17.12
N HIS A 107 -20.43 -39.67 -16.53
CA HIS A 107 -19.42 -40.54 -17.15
C HIS A 107 -19.96 -41.20 -18.43
N GLU A 108 -21.19 -41.70 -18.39
CA GLU A 108 -21.80 -42.38 -19.54
C GLU A 108 -22.31 -41.42 -20.63
N GLN A 109 -22.64 -40.17 -20.29
CA GLN A 109 -23.29 -39.21 -21.19
C GLN A 109 -22.47 -37.91 -21.29
N PRO A 110 -21.53 -37.82 -22.25
CA PRO A 110 -20.83 -36.57 -22.50
C PRO A 110 -21.78 -35.51 -23.07
N VAL A 111 -21.55 -34.25 -22.72
CA VAL A 111 -22.35 -33.12 -23.21
C VAL A 111 -21.76 -32.59 -24.50
N ILE A 112 -22.53 -32.64 -25.60
CA ILE A 112 -22.10 -32.14 -26.92
C ILE A 112 -22.93 -30.92 -27.30
N ARG A 113 -22.28 -29.84 -27.75
CA ARG A 113 -22.91 -28.59 -28.20
C ARG A 113 -22.21 -28.02 -29.42
N THR A 114 -22.99 -27.44 -30.34
CA THR A 114 -22.46 -26.53 -31.36
C THR A 114 -22.37 -25.14 -30.75
N VAL A 115 -21.20 -24.50 -30.85
CA VAL A 115 -20.86 -23.29 -30.09
C VAL A 115 -20.17 -22.24 -30.95
N GLY A 116 -20.15 -21.00 -30.48
CA GLY A 116 -19.47 -19.89 -31.14
C GLY A 116 -20.06 -19.48 -32.49
N ARG A 117 -19.40 -18.54 -33.14
CA ARG A 117 -19.68 -17.99 -34.47
C ARG A 117 -18.44 -18.15 -35.36
N GLN A 118 -18.58 -17.88 -36.66
CA GLN A 118 -17.45 -17.96 -37.58
C GLN A 118 -16.29 -17.01 -37.20
N GLU A 119 -16.60 -15.92 -36.50
CA GLU A 119 -15.63 -14.89 -36.07
C GLU A 119 -15.04 -15.15 -34.67
N THR A 120 -15.46 -16.20 -33.97
CA THR A 120 -14.97 -16.49 -32.61
C THR A 120 -13.45 -16.62 -32.60
N ASN A 121 -12.80 -15.96 -31.65
CA ASN A 121 -11.38 -16.11 -31.40
C ASN A 121 -11.12 -17.01 -30.19
N GLU A 122 -12.01 -16.98 -29.21
CA GLU A 122 -11.90 -17.72 -27.95
C GLU A 122 -13.26 -18.22 -27.47
N LEU A 123 -13.28 -19.42 -26.91
CA LEU A 123 -14.40 -19.98 -26.16
C LEU A 123 -13.98 -20.10 -24.69
N ARG A 124 -14.76 -19.53 -23.77
CA ARG A 124 -14.62 -19.75 -22.33
C ARG A 124 -15.69 -20.71 -21.87
N VAL A 125 -15.29 -21.92 -21.50
CA VAL A 125 -16.20 -22.97 -21.04
C VAL A 125 -16.20 -23.00 -19.52
N LYS A 126 -17.32 -22.67 -18.89
CA LYS A 126 -17.47 -22.75 -17.44
C LYS A 126 -17.99 -24.11 -17.00
N ILE A 127 -17.23 -24.76 -16.12
CA ILE A 127 -17.62 -25.99 -15.44
C ILE A 127 -17.94 -25.65 -13.98
N GLY A 128 -19.19 -25.86 -13.61
CA GLY A 128 -19.68 -25.68 -12.25
C GLY A 128 -19.55 -26.96 -11.43
N LEU A 129 -19.18 -26.80 -10.17
CA LEU A 129 -19.16 -27.81 -9.12
C LEU A 129 -20.12 -27.35 -8.03
N ASP A 130 -21.08 -28.19 -7.64
CA ASP A 130 -21.95 -27.85 -6.50
C ASP A 130 -21.19 -27.97 -5.17
N ALA A 131 -20.37 -29.01 -5.06
CA ALA A 131 -19.41 -29.28 -4.00
C ALA A 131 -18.39 -30.31 -4.51
N LEU A 132 -17.21 -30.35 -3.89
CA LEU A 132 -16.21 -31.39 -4.09
C LEU A 132 -15.80 -31.92 -2.71
N THR A 133 -16.49 -32.94 -2.20
CA THR A 133 -16.30 -33.48 -0.85
C THR A 133 -16.47 -35.00 -0.79
N GLU A 134 -15.81 -35.62 0.17
CA GLU A 134 -16.00 -37.02 0.53
C GLU A 134 -16.19 -37.17 2.05
N TYR A 135 -17.29 -37.78 2.46
CA TYR A 135 -17.61 -38.14 3.84
C TYR A 135 -17.00 -39.51 4.16
N ALA A 136 -15.86 -39.56 4.83
CA ALA A 136 -15.20 -40.80 5.23
C ALA A 136 -16.00 -41.59 6.28
N THR A 137 -15.81 -42.91 6.37
CA THR A 137 -16.54 -43.85 7.27
C THR A 137 -16.46 -43.48 8.74
N ASN A 138 -15.44 -42.75 9.12
CA ASN A 138 -15.22 -42.22 10.47
C ASN A 138 -15.96 -40.89 10.75
N GLY A 139 -16.61 -40.27 9.76
CA GLY A 139 -17.32 -39.00 9.87
C GLY A 139 -16.55 -37.78 9.37
N ASP A 140 -15.27 -37.92 9.00
CA ASP A 140 -14.49 -36.82 8.42
C ASP A 140 -15.05 -36.37 7.07
N ILE A 141 -14.86 -35.09 6.73
CA ILE A 141 -15.15 -34.55 5.41
C ILE A 141 -13.82 -34.18 4.74
N ASN A 142 -13.44 -34.95 3.73
CA ASN A 142 -12.24 -34.72 2.92
C ASN A 142 -12.60 -34.07 1.58
N GLY A 143 -11.58 -33.66 0.82
CA GLY A 143 -11.75 -33.31 -0.58
C GLY A 143 -11.97 -34.55 -1.45
N SER A 144 -12.46 -34.34 -2.67
CA SER A 144 -12.61 -35.39 -3.68
C SER A 144 -11.89 -34.95 -4.97
N SER A 145 -11.97 -35.74 -6.03
CA SER A 145 -11.50 -35.36 -7.35
C SER A 145 -12.52 -35.71 -8.44
N VAL A 146 -12.41 -35.01 -9.57
CA VAL A 146 -13.15 -35.30 -10.79
C VAL A 146 -12.29 -34.97 -12.01
N HIS A 147 -12.10 -35.95 -12.87
CA HIS A 147 -11.33 -35.86 -14.10
C HIS A 147 -12.25 -35.52 -15.27
N ILE A 148 -11.90 -34.46 -16.00
CA ILE A 148 -12.67 -33.98 -17.15
C ILE A 148 -11.80 -33.89 -18.41
N ARG A 149 -12.46 -34.05 -19.57
CA ARG A 149 -11.89 -33.81 -20.89
C ARG A 149 -12.81 -32.91 -21.71
N LEU A 150 -12.22 -31.93 -22.38
CA LEU A 150 -12.91 -31.07 -23.34
C LEU A 150 -12.35 -31.34 -24.73
N TYR A 151 -13.23 -31.57 -25.69
CA TYR A 151 -12.88 -31.71 -27.09
C TYR A 151 -13.52 -30.60 -27.90
N LEU A 152 -12.78 -30.04 -28.86
CA LEU A 152 -13.31 -29.13 -29.86
C LEU A 152 -13.11 -29.75 -31.24
N ASN A 153 -14.19 -29.95 -32.00
CA ASN A 153 -14.18 -30.66 -33.29
C ASN A 153 -13.43 -32.00 -33.22
N ASN A 154 -13.68 -32.78 -32.16
CA ASN A 154 -13.04 -34.05 -31.84
C ASN A 154 -11.55 -34.01 -31.50
N VAL A 155 -10.93 -32.84 -31.42
CA VAL A 155 -9.55 -32.69 -30.91
C VAL A 155 -9.61 -32.45 -29.41
N LEU A 156 -8.83 -33.21 -28.63
CA LEU A 156 -8.70 -33.02 -27.18
C LEU A 156 -8.00 -31.68 -26.90
N VAL A 157 -8.70 -30.75 -26.25
CA VAL A 157 -8.20 -29.39 -25.97
C VAL A 157 -7.97 -29.13 -24.48
N VAL A 158 -8.60 -29.92 -23.60
CA VAL A 158 -8.37 -29.91 -22.14
C VAL A 158 -8.43 -31.33 -21.61
N ASN A 159 -7.47 -31.71 -20.76
CA ASN A 159 -7.44 -32.96 -20.01
C ASN A 159 -6.99 -32.61 -18.58
N HIS A 160 -7.91 -32.52 -17.63
CA HIS A 160 -7.63 -31.93 -16.31
C HIS A 160 -8.40 -32.63 -15.19
N GLU A 161 -7.69 -32.96 -14.10
CA GLU A 161 -8.30 -33.48 -12.87
C GLU A 161 -8.47 -32.35 -11.86
N ILE A 162 -9.73 -32.06 -11.52
CA ILE A 162 -10.07 -31.08 -10.50
C ILE A 162 -10.01 -31.79 -9.15
N THR A 163 -8.96 -31.54 -8.38
CA THR A 163 -8.73 -32.18 -7.07
C THR A 163 -8.74 -31.15 -5.94
N GLY A 164 -9.52 -31.41 -4.90
CA GLY A 164 -9.53 -30.58 -3.70
C GLY A 164 -10.85 -30.61 -2.94
N LYS A 165 -11.07 -29.62 -2.08
CA LYS A 165 -12.30 -29.48 -1.30
C LYS A 165 -13.00 -28.16 -1.56
N THR A 166 -14.30 -28.22 -1.85
CA THR A 166 -15.22 -27.07 -1.76
C THR A 166 -16.57 -27.52 -1.24
N THR A 167 -17.15 -26.76 -0.30
CA THR A 167 -18.50 -27.01 0.26
C THR A 167 -19.57 -26.09 -0.29
N SER A 168 -19.18 -25.15 -1.15
CA SER A 168 -20.05 -24.22 -1.84
C SER A 168 -19.90 -24.37 -3.34
N LYS A 169 -20.90 -23.90 -4.09
CA LYS A 169 -20.82 -23.82 -5.53
C LYS A 169 -19.55 -23.09 -5.96
N LEU A 170 -18.82 -23.67 -6.90
CA LEU A 170 -17.59 -23.13 -7.46
C LEU A 170 -17.65 -23.30 -8.98
N GLU A 171 -17.13 -22.34 -9.71
CA GLU A 171 -16.96 -22.46 -11.16
C GLU A 171 -15.47 -22.40 -11.53
N GLN A 172 -15.08 -23.26 -12.47
CA GLN A 172 -13.80 -23.21 -13.16
C GLN A 172 -14.02 -22.88 -14.62
N THR A 173 -13.27 -21.90 -15.13
CA THR A 173 -13.33 -21.47 -16.53
C THR A 173 -12.17 -22.07 -17.31
N PHE A 174 -12.47 -22.72 -18.43
CA PHE A 174 -11.48 -23.29 -19.36
C PHE A 174 -11.46 -22.49 -20.66
N ILE A 175 -10.29 -21.95 -21.01
CA ILE A 175 -10.10 -21.10 -22.19
C ILE A 175 -9.62 -21.92 -23.39
N ILE A 176 -10.37 -21.88 -24.49
CA ILE A 176 -10.08 -22.55 -25.76
C ILE A 176 -9.95 -21.49 -26.87
N LYS A 177 -8.72 -21.22 -27.34
CA LYS A 177 -8.48 -20.36 -28.51
C LYS A 177 -8.81 -21.13 -29.79
N VAL A 178 -9.61 -20.55 -30.69
CA VAL A 178 -10.10 -21.23 -31.90
C VAL A 178 -9.58 -20.65 -33.22
N SER A 179 -9.00 -19.44 -33.18
CA SER A 179 -8.42 -18.75 -34.34
C SER A 179 -6.97 -19.20 -34.67
N PRO A 180 -6.52 -19.07 -35.94
CA PRO A 180 -5.16 -19.40 -36.36
C PRO A 180 -4.10 -18.60 -35.61
N GLY A 181 -2.94 -19.23 -35.30
CA GLY A 181 -1.79 -18.58 -34.66
C GLY A 181 -1.49 -19.03 -33.23
N TYR A 182 -2.38 -19.84 -32.65
CA TYR A 182 -2.16 -20.52 -31.38
C TYR A 182 -1.73 -21.98 -31.62
N TYR A 183 -1.09 -22.58 -30.62
CA TYR A 183 -0.70 -23.98 -30.64
C TYR A 183 -1.30 -24.71 -29.44
N ILE A 184 -1.77 -25.94 -29.63
CA ILE A 184 -2.17 -26.85 -28.55
C ILE A 184 -1.13 -27.96 -28.48
N ALA A 185 -0.77 -28.35 -27.25
CA ALA A 185 0.10 -29.50 -27.04
C ALA A 185 -0.56 -30.76 -27.64
N ASP A 186 0.23 -31.67 -28.21
CA ASP A 186 -0.27 -32.94 -28.73
C ASP A 186 -0.61 -33.86 -27.54
N ILE A 187 -1.84 -33.75 -27.02
CA ILE A 187 -2.34 -34.55 -25.89
C ILE A 187 -2.74 -35.97 -26.36
N GLU A 188 -2.63 -36.29 -27.67
CA GLU A 188 -3.09 -37.57 -28.23
C GLU A 188 -2.33 -38.81 -27.72
N THR A 189 -1.21 -38.67 -27.01
CA THR A 189 -0.41 -39.81 -26.52
C THR A 189 0.12 -39.74 -25.10
N SER A 190 -0.27 -38.77 -24.26
CA SER A 190 0.23 -38.70 -22.89
C SER A 190 -0.88 -38.98 -21.87
N ASP A 191 -0.70 -40.03 -21.07
CA ASP A 191 -1.39 -40.25 -19.79
C ASP A 191 -1.01 -39.18 -18.73
N VAL A 192 -0.51 -38.01 -19.18
CA VAL A 192 -0.12 -36.90 -18.32
C VAL A 192 -1.39 -36.13 -17.99
N VAL A 193 -1.87 -36.35 -16.76
CA VAL A 193 -2.87 -35.52 -16.12
C VAL A 193 -2.15 -34.26 -15.63
N LEU A 194 -2.60 -33.08 -16.09
CA LEU A 194 -2.08 -31.81 -15.61
C LEU A 194 -2.76 -31.49 -14.28
N ASP A 195 -2.07 -31.77 -13.17
CA ASP A 195 -2.56 -31.55 -11.81
C ASP A 195 -2.54 -30.06 -11.40
N ASN A 196 -1.84 -29.22 -12.17
CA ASN A 196 -1.73 -27.77 -11.92
C ASN A 196 -2.26 -26.94 -13.11
N LEU A 197 -3.25 -26.08 -12.84
CA LEU A 197 -3.81 -25.12 -13.82
C LEU A 197 -2.79 -24.07 -14.28
N ASP A 198 -1.80 -23.71 -13.45
CA ASP A 198 -0.75 -22.75 -13.82
C ASP A 198 0.17 -23.31 -14.91
N GLU A 199 0.38 -24.63 -14.91
CA GLU A 199 1.10 -25.33 -15.96
C GLU A 199 0.26 -25.35 -17.25
N TYR A 200 -1.06 -25.59 -17.16
CA TYR A 200 -1.99 -25.46 -18.28
C TYR A 200 -2.01 -24.05 -18.92
N PHE A 201 -1.97 -22.98 -18.10
CA PHE A 201 -1.93 -21.60 -18.60
C PHE A 201 -0.54 -21.20 -19.14
N SER A 202 0.54 -21.70 -18.53
CA SER A 202 1.92 -21.57 -19.02
C SER A 202 2.05 -22.11 -20.45
N TRP A 203 1.44 -23.27 -20.73
CA TRP A 203 1.50 -23.94 -22.04
C TRP A 203 0.73 -23.20 -23.14
N LYS A 204 -0.22 -22.33 -22.78
CA LYS A 204 -1.02 -21.53 -23.72
C LYS A 204 -0.44 -20.13 -24.00
N ARG A 205 0.51 -19.65 -23.19
CA ARG A 205 1.17 -18.33 -23.36
C ARG A 205 2.40 -18.35 -24.25
N ALA A 206 2.93 -19.52 -24.59
CA ALA A 206 4.04 -19.64 -25.53
C ALA A 206 3.56 -19.34 -26.95
N GLY A 207 3.82 -18.13 -27.43
CA GLY A 207 3.64 -17.76 -28.85
C GLY A 207 4.58 -18.55 -29.77
N ALA A 208 4.94 -17.97 -30.92
CA ALA A 208 5.77 -18.57 -31.98
C ALA A 208 7.12 -19.23 -31.55
N HIS A 209 7.54 -19.10 -30.28
CA HIS A 209 8.64 -19.86 -29.69
C HIS A 209 8.34 -21.34 -29.38
N ALA A 210 7.07 -21.79 -29.40
CA ALA A 210 6.71 -23.20 -29.18
C ALA A 210 7.06 -24.14 -30.37
N ILE A 211 7.40 -23.57 -31.53
CA ILE A 211 7.66 -24.31 -32.80
C ILE A 211 8.87 -25.26 -32.67
N THR A 212 9.77 -25.05 -31.71
CA THR A 212 11.03 -25.81 -31.60
C THR A 212 10.90 -27.19 -30.97
N ASN A 213 9.79 -27.54 -30.31
CA ASN A 213 9.72 -28.73 -29.46
C ASN A 213 8.90 -29.92 -30.00
N ASN A 214 8.41 -29.94 -31.24
CA ASN A 214 7.63 -31.07 -31.83
C ASN A 214 6.34 -31.51 -31.07
N TYR A 215 6.08 -30.99 -29.87
CA TYR A 215 4.91 -31.33 -29.03
C TYR A 215 3.70 -30.42 -29.24
N TYR A 216 3.75 -29.45 -30.17
CA TYR A 216 2.73 -28.41 -30.32
C TYR A 216 2.16 -28.39 -31.75
N LYS A 217 0.84 -28.54 -31.91
CA LYS A 217 0.13 -28.51 -33.20
C LYS A 217 -0.53 -27.13 -33.40
N PRO A 218 -0.39 -26.48 -34.57
CA PRO A 218 -1.09 -25.23 -34.87
C PRO A 218 -2.61 -25.46 -34.83
N THR A 219 -3.32 -24.63 -34.07
CA THR A 219 -4.77 -24.74 -33.95
C THR A 219 -5.48 -23.99 -35.05
N HIS A 220 -6.13 -24.72 -35.95
CA HIS A 220 -7.18 -24.18 -36.80
C HIS A 220 -8.40 -25.08 -36.69
N PHE A 221 -9.43 -24.61 -36.01
CA PHE A 221 -10.71 -25.31 -35.93
C PHE A 221 -11.62 -24.79 -37.03
N ALA A 222 -12.15 -25.69 -37.85
CA ALA A 222 -13.14 -25.33 -38.86
C ALA A 222 -14.51 -25.07 -38.21
N TYR A 223 -15.13 -23.94 -38.52
CA TYR A 223 -16.53 -23.70 -38.18
C TYR A 223 -17.44 -24.68 -38.95
N PRO A 224 -18.52 -25.25 -38.37
CA PRO A 224 -19.05 -25.00 -37.02
C PRO A 224 -18.24 -25.68 -35.91
N TYR A 225 -18.09 -25.00 -34.78
CA TYR A 225 -17.40 -25.56 -33.62
C TYR A 225 -18.32 -26.50 -32.84
N THR A 226 -17.85 -27.72 -32.60
CA THR A 226 -18.53 -28.73 -31.79
C THR A 226 -17.73 -28.98 -30.53
N LEU A 227 -18.22 -28.48 -29.39
CA LEU A 227 -17.66 -28.75 -28.07
C LEU A 227 -18.25 -30.05 -27.51
N LYS A 228 -17.40 -30.96 -27.07
CA LYS A 228 -17.77 -32.14 -26.27
C LYS A 228 -17.09 -32.04 -24.90
N VAL A 229 -17.90 -32.09 -23.84
CA VAL A 229 -17.47 -32.15 -22.45
C VAL A 229 -17.67 -33.56 -21.93
N GLU A 230 -16.61 -34.19 -21.43
CA GLU A 230 -16.62 -35.57 -20.97
C GLU A 230 -16.11 -35.66 -19.53
N ARG A 231 -16.80 -36.46 -18.71
CA ARG A 231 -16.35 -36.85 -17.37
C ARG A 231 -15.64 -38.19 -17.48
N VAL A 232 -14.37 -38.25 -17.09
CA VAL A 232 -13.58 -39.50 -17.12
C VAL A 232 -13.75 -40.29 -15.83
N THR A 233 -13.82 -39.63 -14.68
CA THR A 233 -14.10 -40.28 -13.40
C THR A 233 -15.50 -40.91 -13.41
N GLU A 234 -15.62 -42.15 -12.94
CA GLU A 234 -16.93 -42.80 -12.81
C GLU A 234 -17.89 -41.97 -11.96
N ASP A 235 -19.19 -42.08 -12.27
CA ASP A 235 -20.22 -41.50 -11.41
C ASP A 235 -20.30 -42.30 -10.11
N THR A 236 -20.52 -41.60 -8.99
CA THR A 236 -20.64 -42.22 -7.68
C THR A 236 -22.10 -42.31 -7.25
N ASP A 237 -22.56 -43.51 -6.93
CA ASP A 237 -23.87 -43.73 -6.29
C ASP A 237 -23.84 -43.47 -4.77
N SER A 238 -22.64 -43.27 -4.22
CA SER A 238 -22.46 -43.02 -2.80
C SER A 238 -22.90 -41.61 -2.44
N SER A 239 -23.88 -41.49 -1.54
CA SER A 239 -24.27 -40.20 -0.95
C SER A 239 -23.14 -39.53 -0.16
N ARG A 240 -22.05 -40.27 0.08
CA ARG A 240 -20.86 -39.82 0.79
C ARG A 240 -19.89 -39.04 -0.10
N VAL A 241 -20.01 -39.10 -1.42
CA VAL A 241 -19.13 -38.36 -2.32
C VAL A 241 -19.96 -37.35 -3.09
N GLN A 242 -19.59 -36.08 -2.99
CA GLN A 242 -20.16 -35.00 -3.78
C GLN A 242 -19.08 -34.56 -4.77
N ASN A 243 -19.24 -34.88 -6.04
CA ASN A 243 -18.34 -34.44 -7.11
C ASN A 243 -19.08 -34.22 -8.44
N SER A 244 -20.36 -33.81 -8.36
CA SER A 244 -21.16 -33.52 -9.56
C SER A 244 -20.63 -32.28 -10.27
N ILE A 245 -20.45 -32.41 -11.59
CA ILE A 245 -20.02 -31.33 -12.48
C ILE A 245 -21.12 -30.97 -13.47
N TYR A 246 -21.17 -29.69 -13.83
CA TYR A 246 -22.13 -29.14 -14.77
C TYR A 246 -21.41 -28.27 -15.79
N LEU A 247 -21.81 -28.34 -17.05
CA LEU A 247 -21.53 -27.29 -18.01
C LEU A 247 -22.46 -26.12 -17.68
N THR A 248 -21.95 -25.06 -17.05
CA THR A 248 -22.78 -23.93 -16.60
C THR A 248 -23.02 -22.94 -17.72
N SER A 249 -21.97 -22.50 -18.41
CA SER A 249 -22.07 -21.60 -19.55
C SER A 249 -20.91 -21.74 -20.53
N ILE A 250 -21.11 -21.18 -21.72
CA ILE A 250 -20.06 -21.00 -22.72
C ILE A 250 -20.10 -19.54 -23.15
N THR A 251 -18.97 -18.86 -23.05
CA THR A 251 -18.82 -17.50 -23.56
C THR A 251 -18.07 -17.53 -24.88
N ASP A 252 -18.72 -17.03 -25.93
CA ASP A 252 -18.12 -16.72 -27.21
C ASP A 252 -17.41 -15.36 -27.11
N VAL A 253 -16.10 -15.35 -27.37
CA VAL A 253 -15.25 -14.17 -27.27
C VAL A 253 -14.65 -13.86 -28.64
N ILE A 254 -14.91 -12.65 -29.12
CA ILE A 254 -14.40 -12.08 -30.36
C ILE A 254 -13.43 -10.94 -30.00
N ASP A 255 -12.18 -11.05 -30.46
CA ASP A 255 -11.14 -10.03 -30.27
C ASP A 255 -11.53 -8.80 -31.10
N THR A 256 -11.97 -7.75 -30.41
CA THR A 256 -12.40 -6.52 -31.05
C THR A 256 -11.21 -5.60 -31.07
N LYS A 257 -10.69 -5.26 -32.26
CA LYS A 257 -9.51 -4.40 -32.38
C LYS A 257 -9.86 -2.93 -32.14
N LEU A 258 -10.07 -2.56 -30.88
CA LEU A 258 -10.31 -1.18 -30.47
C LEU A 258 -8.97 -0.47 -30.27
N SER A 259 -8.67 0.51 -31.10
CA SER A 259 -7.64 1.50 -30.81
C SER A 259 -8.24 2.62 -29.95
N TYR A 260 -7.42 3.22 -29.10
CA TYR A 260 -7.80 4.37 -28.25
C TYR A 260 -7.02 5.63 -28.64
N PRO A 261 -7.12 6.16 -29.88
CA PRO A 261 -6.33 7.30 -30.35
C PRO A 261 -6.33 8.48 -29.38
N ASN A 262 -5.16 9.06 -29.14
CA ASN A 262 -4.98 10.20 -28.22
C ASN A 262 -5.36 9.91 -26.76
N SER A 263 -5.50 8.65 -26.36
CA SER A 263 -5.70 8.26 -24.96
C SER A 263 -4.56 7.33 -24.55
N ALA A 264 -3.82 7.72 -23.52
CA ALA A 264 -2.80 6.88 -22.91
C ALA A 264 -3.50 5.87 -21.98
N VAL A 265 -3.26 4.58 -22.20
CA VAL A 265 -4.02 3.51 -21.54
C VAL A 265 -3.09 2.38 -21.11
N VAL A 266 -3.45 1.70 -20.03
CA VAL A 266 -2.76 0.50 -19.52
C VAL A 266 -3.75 -0.66 -19.43
N GLY A 267 -3.46 -1.73 -20.15
CA GLY A 267 -4.11 -3.02 -20.04
C GLY A 267 -3.45 -3.87 -18.96
N LEU A 268 -4.25 -4.37 -18.02
CA LEU A 268 -3.83 -5.26 -16.95
C LEU A 268 -4.66 -6.55 -16.91
N GLU A 269 -3.95 -7.66 -16.93
CA GLU A 269 -4.51 -9.00 -16.73
C GLU A 269 -3.88 -9.62 -15.48
N PHE A 270 -4.65 -10.20 -14.57
CA PHE A 270 -4.13 -10.87 -13.37
C PHE A 270 -5.12 -11.87 -12.77
N SER A 271 -4.62 -12.77 -11.91
CA SER A 271 -5.45 -13.79 -11.25
C SER A 271 -6.39 -13.19 -10.21
N ALA A 272 -7.70 -13.42 -10.35
CA ALA A 272 -8.71 -12.96 -9.38
C ALA A 272 -8.56 -13.67 -8.03
N ALA A 273 -7.99 -14.87 -8.01
CA ALA A 273 -7.81 -15.67 -6.80
C ALA A 273 -6.98 -14.95 -5.72
N GLN A 274 -6.08 -14.05 -6.14
CA GLN A 274 -5.19 -13.32 -5.25
C GLN A 274 -5.88 -12.17 -4.48
N PHE A 275 -7.05 -11.72 -4.93
CA PHE A 275 -7.76 -10.54 -4.39
C PHE A 275 -9.17 -10.84 -3.86
N GLY A 276 -9.61 -12.10 -3.93
CA GLY A 276 -10.93 -12.51 -3.44
C GLY A 276 -12.06 -11.80 -4.17
N ASN A 277 -12.98 -11.16 -3.42
CA ASN A 277 -14.16 -10.50 -3.98
C ASN A 277 -13.95 -9.00 -4.30
N GLN A 278 -12.77 -8.42 -4.05
CA GLN A 278 -12.50 -7.00 -4.26
C GLN A 278 -11.39 -6.82 -5.29
N LEU A 279 -11.58 -5.92 -6.25
CA LEU A 279 -10.51 -5.53 -7.15
C LEU A 279 -9.48 -4.69 -6.38
N PRO A 280 -8.17 -4.93 -6.56
CA PRO A 280 -7.15 -4.13 -5.93
C PRO A 280 -7.22 -2.68 -6.41
N LYS A 281 -6.86 -1.74 -5.54
CA LYS A 281 -6.60 -0.36 -5.94
C LYS A 281 -5.36 -0.34 -6.82
N ARG A 282 -5.43 0.35 -7.95
CA ARG A 282 -4.34 0.46 -8.93
C ARG A 282 -3.81 1.88 -8.96
N SER A 283 -2.49 2.02 -8.86
CA SER A 283 -1.79 3.30 -8.96
C SER A 283 -0.64 3.20 -9.96
N TYR A 284 -0.36 4.30 -10.65
CA TYR A 284 0.63 4.33 -11.75
C TYR A 284 1.60 5.48 -11.54
N LEU A 285 2.90 5.17 -11.57
CA LEU A 285 3.97 6.15 -11.62
C LEU A 285 4.35 6.41 -13.09
N ILE A 286 3.97 7.58 -13.60
CA ILE A 286 4.13 7.94 -15.02
C ILE A 286 5.01 9.18 -15.18
N ARG A 287 5.75 9.22 -16.29
CA ARG A 287 6.13 10.49 -16.92
C ARG A 287 4.94 10.92 -17.77
N GLY A 288 4.40 12.09 -17.43
CA GLY A 288 3.14 12.60 -17.99
C GLY A 288 3.22 13.01 -19.46
N LEU A 289 2.40 13.99 -19.82
CA LEU A 289 2.23 14.44 -21.20
C LEU A 289 3.54 14.93 -21.82
N LYS A 290 3.71 14.62 -23.11
CA LYS A 290 4.64 15.31 -23.97
C LYS A 290 3.98 16.59 -24.44
N ILE A 291 4.66 17.70 -24.21
CA ILE A 291 4.13 19.05 -24.43
C ILE A 291 5.01 19.78 -25.43
N GLN A 292 4.53 20.91 -25.96
CA GLN A 292 5.35 21.77 -26.79
C GLN A 292 6.40 22.49 -25.95
N ILE A 293 7.67 22.26 -26.29
CA ILE A 293 8.83 22.91 -25.68
C ILE A 293 9.74 23.54 -26.76
N PRO A 294 10.55 24.56 -26.44
CA PRO A 294 11.49 25.15 -27.38
C PRO A 294 12.40 24.12 -28.04
N THR A 295 12.65 24.26 -29.34
CA THR A 295 13.57 23.36 -30.08
C THR A 295 15.00 23.38 -29.54
N ASN A 296 15.41 24.47 -28.90
CA ASN A 296 16.74 24.64 -28.32
C ASN A 296 16.85 24.20 -26.84
N TYR A 297 15.77 23.68 -26.25
CA TYR A 297 15.72 23.23 -24.85
C TYR A 297 15.83 21.70 -24.76
N ASP A 298 16.70 21.22 -23.87
CA ASP A 298 16.77 19.81 -23.47
C ASP A 298 16.13 19.63 -22.09
N PRO A 299 14.96 18.97 -21.98
CA PRO A 299 14.25 18.83 -20.71
C PRO A 299 14.93 17.87 -19.73
N SER A 300 15.83 17.00 -20.19
CA SER A 300 16.55 16.05 -19.35
C SER A 300 17.72 16.71 -18.63
N THR A 301 18.49 17.53 -19.35
CA THR A 301 19.64 18.27 -18.81
C THR A 301 19.26 19.66 -18.29
N ARG A 302 18.07 20.16 -18.67
CA ARG A 302 17.55 21.51 -18.38
C ARG A 302 18.40 22.63 -18.97
N ILE A 303 19.01 22.38 -20.13
CA ILE A 303 19.91 23.31 -20.81
C ILE A 303 19.21 23.90 -22.04
N TYR A 304 19.36 25.23 -22.22
CA TYR A 304 18.94 25.96 -23.40
C TYR A 304 20.17 26.33 -24.23
N SER A 305 20.22 25.90 -25.50
CA SER A 305 21.42 26.00 -26.34
C SER A 305 21.24 26.99 -27.50
N GLY A 306 21.95 28.11 -27.47
CA GLY A 306 21.84 29.16 -28.49
C GLY A 306 20.55 30.00 -28.36
N ILE A 307 20.32 30.86 -29.34
CA ILE A 307 19.14 31.74 -29.37
C ILE A 307 17.95 30.95 -29.89
N TRP A 308 16.84 31.02 -29.16
CA TRP A 308 15.58 30.42 -29.60
C TRP A 308 14.93 31.27 -30.70
N ASP A 309 14.44 30.63 -31.76
CA ASP A 309 13.80 31.28 -32.91
C ASP A 309 12.26 31.28 -32.83
N GLY A 310 11.69 30.81 -31.71
CA GLY A 310 10.25 30.68 -31.51
C GLY A 310 9.65 29.35 -31.97
N SER A 311 10.46 28.40 -32.47
CA SER A 311 10.01 27.08 -32.91
C SER A 311 9.89 26.06 -31.76
N PHE A 312 8.94 25.13 -31.86
CA PHE A 312 8.66 24.11 -30.83
C PHE A 312 8.94 22.69 -31.31
N LYS A 313 9.25 21.80 -30.36
CA LYS A 313 9.27 20.34 -30.49
C LYS A 313 8.38 19.71 -29.40
N THR A 314 7.90 18.49 -29.62
CA THR A 314 7.06 17.76 -28.65
C THR A 314 7.91 16.80 -27.83
N GLU A 315 7.99 17.02 -26.53
CA GLU A 315 8.77 16.19 -25.61
C GLU A 315 8.23 16.29 -24.18
N TYR A 316 8.56 15.32 -23.31
CA TYR A 316 8.17 15.40 -21.91
C TYR A 316 8.97 16.47 -21.18
N SER A 317 8.27 17.36 -20.47
CA SER A 317 8.88 18.29 -19.53
C SER A 317 7.96 18.52 -18.35
N ASN A 318 8.56 18.75 -17.18
CA ASN A 318 7.87 19.21 -15.98
C ASN A 318 8.25 20.65 -15.59
N ASN A 319 8.86 21.40 -16.53
CA ASN A 319 9.05 22.83 -16.37
C ASN A 319 7.66 23.50 -16.33
N PRO A 320 7.32 24.21 -15.25
CA PRO A 320 5.96 24.70 -15.04
C PRO A 320 5.55 25.77 -16.06
N ALA A 321 6.48 26.51 -16.67
CA ALA A 321 6.17 27.51 -17.69
C ALA A 321 5.69 26.85 -18.99
N TRP A 322 6.35 25.77 -19.42
CA TRP A 322 5.95 25.03 -20.63
C TRP A 322 4.69 24.18 -20.40
N VAL A 323 4.52 23.59 -19.21
CA VAL A 323 3.26 22.92 -18.83
C VAL A 323 2.10 23.91 -18.87
N PHE A 324 2.32 25.13 -18.40
CA PHE A 324 1.33 26.19 -18.41
C PHE A 324 1.02 26.68 -19.84
N TYR A 325 2.04 26.93 -20.66
CA TYR A 325 1.87 27.30 -22.08
C TYR A 325 1.03 26.26 -22.84
N ASP A 326 1.35 24.97 -22.70
CA ASP A 326 0.61 23.89 -23.34
C ASP A 326 -0.88 23.92 -22.93
N LEU A 327 -1.19 24.10 -21.65
CA LEU A 327 -2.57 24.23 -21.19
C LEU A 327 -3.31 25.47 -21.71
N LEU A 328 -2.61 26.56 -22.05
CA LEU A 328 -3.24 27.74 -22.65
C LEU A 328 -3.64 27.50 -24.11
N ILE A 329 -2.77 26.88 -24.90
CA ILE A 329 -2.95 26.77 -26.35
C ILE A 329 -3.53 25.42 -26.81
N ASN A 330 -3.61 24.41 -25.94
CA ASN A 330 -4.11 23.09 -26.33
C ASN A 330 -5.63 23.07 -26.47
N GLU A 331 -6.13 22.70 -27.64
CA GLU A 331 -7.56 22.64 -27.94
C GLU A 331 -8.28 21.46 -27.27
N ARG A 332 -7.58 20.34 -26.98
CA ARG A 332 -8.22 19.11 -26.50
C ARG A 332 -8.55 19.15 -25.01
N TYR A 333 -7.62 19.63 -24.19
CA TYR A 333 -7.73 19.61 -22.73
C TYR A 333 -7.42 20.95 -22.06
N GLY A 334 -7.11 21.98 -22.86
CA GLY A 334 -6.72 23.31 -22.40
C GLY A 334 -7.68 24.41 -22.86
N ALA A 335 -7.15 25.63 -22.97
CA ALA A 335 -7.88 26.82 -23.40
C ALA A 335 -7.71 27.14 -24.90
N GLY A 336 -7.17 26.21 -25.71
CA GLY A 336 -6.81 26.45 -27.12
C GLY A 336 -7.98 26.83 -28.04
N HIS A 337 -9.22 26.57 -27.64
CA HIS A 337 -10.40 27.07 -28.35
C HIS A 337 -10.63 28.58 -28.20
N TYR A 338 -9.98 29.21 -27.22
CA TYR A 338 -10.09 30.63 -26.89
C TYR A 338 -8.79 31.39 -27.13
N LEU A 339 -7.64 30.71 -27.02
CA LEU A 339 -6.31 31.31 -27.11
C LEU A 339 -5.48 30.58 -28.16
N VAL A 340 -4.83 31.34 -29.03
CA VAL A 340 -3.83 30.83 -29.97
C VAL A 340 -2.42 31.26 -29.57
N ASP A 341 -1.39 30.67 -30.20
CA ASP A 341 0.02 31.03 -29.94
C ASP A 341 0.30 32.54 -30.02
N ALA A 342 -0.37 33.25 -30.94
CA ALA A 342 -0.19 34.69 -31.12
C ALA A 342 -0.78 35.54 -29.97
N ASP A 343 -1.69 34.98 -29.17
CA ASP A 343 -2.32 35.68 -28.05
C ASP A 343 -1.48 35.60 -26.77
N VAL A 344 -0.36 34.86 -26.78
CA VAL A 344 0.44 34.52 -25.60
C VAL A 344 1.85 35.06 -25.74
N ASP A 345 2.33 35.84 -24.77
CA ASP A 345 3.73 36.27 -24.72
C ASP A 345 4.68 35.11 -24.34
N LYS A 346 4.99 34.27 -25.34
CA LYS A 346 5.89 33.13 -25.18
C LYS A 346 7.35 33.54 -24.93
N TRP A 347 7.73 34.80 -25.18
CA TRP A 347 9.10 35.27 -24.97
C TRP A 347 9.37 35.53 -23.49
N GLU A 348 8.42 36.13 -22.76
CA GLU A 348 8.56 36.24 -21.30
C GLU A 348 8.42 34.87 -20.63
N LEU A 349 7.54 33.97 -21.13
CA LEU A 349 7.48 32.58 -20.63
C LEU A 349 8.81 31.83 -20.84
N TYR A 350 9.51 32.07 -21.94
CA TYR A 350 10.84 31.50 -22.17
C TYR A 350 11.83 31.95 -21.09
N SER A 351 11.85 33.25 -20.75
CA SER A 351 12.69 33.79 -19.67
C SER A 351 12.32 33.20 -18.30
N ILE A 352 11.02 33.08 -18.01
CA ILE A 352 10.50 32.44 -16.80
C ILE A 352 10.91 30.96 -16.75
N ALA A 353 10.84 30.25 -17.88
CA ALA A 353 11.19 28.84 -17.97
C ALA A 353 12.67 28.60 -17.65
N GLN A 354 13.57 29.47 -18.14
CA GLN A 354 14.99 29.42 -17.82
C GLN A 354 15.23 29.59 -16.32
N TYR A 355 14.55 30.56 -15.68
CA TYR A 355 14.65 30.75 -14.23
C TYR A 355 14.10 29.55 -13.44
N CYS A 356 13.05 28.88 -13.92
CA CYS A 356 12.52 27.66 -13.30
C CYS A 356 13.52 26.49 -13.34
N ASP A 357 14.33 26.42 -14.39
CA ASP A 357 15.30 25.35 -14.63
C ASP A 357 16.65 25.56 -13.93
N GLU A 358 16.91 26.75 -13.36
CA GLU A 358 18.11 27.01 -12.58
C GLU A 358 18.28 26.02 -11.43
N LEU A 359 19.50 25.47 -11.30
CA LEU A 359 19.83 24.51 -10.27
C LEU A 359 20.18 25.19 -8.95
N VAL A 360 19.28 25.10 -7.99
CA VAL A 360 19.41 25.64 -6.63
C VAL A 360 19.70 24.53 -5.61
N PRO A 361 20.27 24.84 -4.44
CA PRO A 361 20.48 23.86 -3.39
C PRO A 361 19.20 23.09 -3.02
N ASP A 362 19.32 21.78 -2.80
CA ASP A 362 18.22 20.91 -2.38
C ASP A 362 18.10 20.79 -0.85
N GLY A 363 18.95 21.46 -0.08
CA GLY A 363 18.99 21.37 1.38
C GLY A 363 19.56 20.07 1.96
N ARG A 364 19.98 19.11 1.11
CA ARG A 364 20.58 17.81 1.45
C ARG A 364 22.00 17.64 0.89
N GLY A 365 22.58 18.71 0.33
CA GLY A 365 23.94 18.72 -0.24
C GLY A 365 23.98 18.51 -1.75
N GLY A 366 22.83 18.35 -2.40
CA GLY A 366 22.68 18.30 -3.85
C GLY A 366 22.10 19.59 -4.43
N LYS A 367 21.73 19.52 -5.70
CA LYS A 367 21.02 20.59 -6.42
C LYS A 367 19.77 20.04 -7.09
N GLN A 368 18.77 20.88 -7.25
CA GLN A 368 17.53 20.58 -7.95
C GLN A 368 17.06 21.80 -8.74
N PRO A 369 16.22 21.63 -9.78
CA PRO A 369 15.54 22.75 -10.43
C PRO A 369 14.78 23.61 -9.40
N ARG A 370 14.71 24.91 -9.70
CA ARG A 370 14.05 25.90 -8.84
C ARG A 370 12.56 25.65 -8.71
N PHE A 371 11.88 25.39 -9.83
CA PHE A 371 10.46 25.08 -9.87
C PHE A 371 10.19 23.88 -10.78
N CYS A 372 9.34 22.96 -10.33
CA CYS A 372 8.78 21.88 -11.13
C CYS A 372 7.27 21.79 -10.92
N CYS A 373 6.57 21.28 -11.93
CA CYS A 373 5.14 20.99 -11.90
C CYS A 373 4.87 19.53 -12.21
N ASN A 374 4.41 18.77 -11.22
CA ASN A 374 3.97 17.39 -11.37
C ASN A 374 2.50 17.30 -10.90
N LEU A 375 1.57 17.35 -11.86
CA LEU A 375 0.13 17.39 -11.61
C LEU A 375 -0.62 16.30 -12.38
N ALA A 376 -1.73 15.86 -11.80
CA ALA A 376 -2.77 15.11 -12.48
C ALA A 376 -4.06 15.94 -12.43
N ILE A 377 -4.55 16.35 -13.59
CA ILE A 377 -5.79 17.13 -13.72
C ILE A 377 -6.87 16.16 -14.18
N ASN A 378 -7.76 15.78 -13.27
CA ASN A 378 -8.77 14.74 -13.51
C ASN A 378 -10.21 15.25 -13.33
N ASN A 379 -10.39 16.53 -13.03
CA ASN A 379 -11.69 17.17 -12.85
C ASN A 379 -11.71 18.50 -13.62
N GLN A 380 -12.88 18.83 -14.18
CA GLN A 380 -13.08 20.12 -14.81
C GLN A 380 -12.97 21.25 -13.77
N ASN A 381 -12.23 22.30 -14.10
CA ASN A 381 -12.06 23.48 -13.26
C ASN A 381 -12.30 24.74 -14.08
N GLN A 382 -12.65 25.84 -13.43
CA GLN A 382 -12.79 27.14 -14.09
C GLN A 382 -11.42 27.59 -14.62
N ALA A 383 -11.37 28.04 -15.88
CA ALA A 383 -10.12 28.38 -16.57
C ALA A 383 -9.27 29.40 -15.80
N LEU A 384 -9.87 30.49 -15.31
CA LEU A 384 -9.15 31.52 -14.54
C LEU A 384 -8.55 30.98 -13.23
N ASN A 385 -9.27 30.07 -12.54
CA ASN A 385 -8.73 29.42 -11.35
C ASN A 385 -7.54 28.53 -11.69
N MET A 386 -7.62 27.78 -12.80
CA MET A 386 -6.53 26.92 -13.26
C MET A 386 -5.30 27.74 -13.66
N ILE A 387 -5.50 28.84 -14.38
CA ILE A 387 -4.44 29.79 -14.75
C ILE A 387 -3.74 30.31 -13.50
N THR A 388 -4.51 30.81 -12.53
CA THR A 388 -3.97 31.35 -11.27
C THR A 388 -3.22 30.28 -10.47
N GLN A 389 -3.76 29.06 -10.41
CA GLN A 389 -3.11 27.93 -9.72
C GLN A 389 -1.78 27.54 -10.38
N LEU A 390 -1.71 27.49 -11.71
CA LEU A 390 -0.50 27.11 -12.44
C LEU A 390 0.56 28.22 -12.39
N THR A 391 0.19 29.48 -12.57
CA THR A 391 1.15 30.59 -12.48
C THR A 391 1.73 30.71 -11.07
N SER A 392 0.95 30.37 -10.03
CA SER A 392 1.43 30.35 -8.64
C SER A 392 2.61 29.41 -8.40
N ILE A 393 2.76 28.32 -9.18
CA ILE A 393 3.83 27.32 -9.03
C ILE A 393 5.20 27.97 -9.21
N PHE A 394 5.31 28.90 -10.15
CA PHE A 394 6.52 29.66 -10.44
C PHE A 394 6.44 31.10 -9.93
N ARG A 395 5.54 31.41 -8.99
CA ARG A 395 5.35 32.75 -8.41
C ARG A 395 5.05 33.82 -9.45
N GLY A 396 4.29 33.43 -10.46
CA GLY A 396 3.90 34.29 -11.55
C GLY A 396 2.43 34.68 -11.54
N MET A 397 2.12 35.59 -12.45
CA MET A 397 0.79 36.10 -12.73
C MET A 397 0.62 36.19 -14.24
N ALA A 398 -0.60 35.91 -14.72
CA ALA A 398 -1.01 36.18 -16.08
C ALA A 398 -2.03 37.31 -16.08
N TYR A 399 -1.89 38.26 -17.00
CA TYR A 399 -2.81 39.38 -17.16
C TYR A 399 -2.97 39.73 -18.65
N ASP A 400 -4.09 40.35 -19.01
CA ASP A 400 -4.32 40.84 -20.36
C ASP A 400 -3.75 42.26 -20.49
N ALA A 401 -2.94 42.48 -21.52
CA ALA A 401 -2.42 43.80 -21.86
C ALA A 401 -2.45 43.96 -23.38
N ALA A 402 -3.24 44.94 -23.85
CA ALA A 402 -3.42 45.25 -25.27
C ALA A 402 -3.83 44.05 -26.16
N GLY A 403 -4.60 43.09 -25.61
CA GLY A 403 -5.08 41.91 -26.31
C GLY A 403 -4.07 40.76 -26.43
N THR A 404 -2.94 40.84 -25.72
CA THR A 404 -1.99 39.74 -25.53
C THR A 404 -1.94 39.39 -24.05
N ILE A 405 -1.96 38.09 -23.74
CA ILE A 405 -1.74 37.59 -22.39
C ILE A 405 -0.25 37.73 -22.08
N GLN A 406 0.05 38.60 -21.13
CA GLN A 406 1.38 38.85 -20.62
C GLN A 406 1.59 38.17 -19.28
N PHE A 407 2.87 37.98 -18.93
CA PHE A 407 3.28 37.28 -17.74
C PHE A 407 4.23 38.12 -16.91
N SER A 408 4.12 37.96 -15.60
CA SER A 408 5.12 38.46 -14.66
C SER A 408 5.50 37.36 -13.70
N GLN A 409 6.73 37.42 -13.18
CA GLN A 409 7.25 36.51 -12.17
C GLN A 409 7.99 37.29 -11.08
N ASP A 410 7.78 36.88 -9.82
CA ASP A 410 8.59 37.36 -8.70
C ASP A 410 9.99 36.70 -8.72
N ARG A 411 10.90 37.32 -9.47
CA ARG A 411 12.32 36.93 -9.64
C ARG A 411 13.25 38.15 -9.57
N PRO A 412 14.57 37.97 -9.40
CA PRO A 412 15.53 39.06 -9.49
C PRO A 412 15.37 39.83 -10.80
N ARG A 413 15.31 41.16 -10.71
CA ARG A 413 15.25 42.09 -11.84
C ARG A 413 16.01 43.35 -11.47
N GLU A 414 16.70 43.91 -12.45
CA GLU A 414 17.34 45.21 -12.29
C GLU A 414 16.28 46.33 -12.25
N PRO A 415 16.53 47.41 -11.49
CA PRO A 415 15.62 48.55 -11.49
C PRO A 415 15.52 49.19 -12.86
N SER A 416 14.28 49.42 -13.30
CA SER A 416 13.90 50.02 -14.58
C SER A 416 13.94 51.55 -14.57
N MET A 417 13.97 52.19 -13.40
CA MET A 417 13.91 53.64 -13.26
C MET A 417 14.48 54.13 -11.93
N LEU A 418 15.00 55.36 -11.94
CA LEU A 418 15.34 56.14 -10.74
C LEU A 418 14.37 57.32 -10.62
N ILE A 419 13.63 57.37 -9.51
CA ILE A 419 12.55 58.32 -9.26
C ILE A 419 12.95 59.25 -8.11
N THR A 420 12.67 60.52 -8.28
CA THR A 420 12.96 61.58 -7.33
C THR A 420 11.71 62.43 -7.08
N GLN A 421 11.74 63.33 -6.09
CA GLN A 421 10.65 64.28 -5.86
C GLN A 421 10.33 65.16 -7.10
N THR A 422 11.22 65.26 -8.11
CA THR A 422 10.94 66.02 -9.34
C THR A 422 10.09 65.27 -10.37
N ASP A 423 10.05 63.95 -10.28
CA ASP A 423 9.30 63.08 -11.20
C ASP A 423 7.83 62.91 -10.76
N VAL A 424 7.54 63.34 -9.54
CA VAL A 424 6.26 63.18 -8.85
C VAL A 424 5.53 64.52 -8.80
N VAL A 425 4.23 64.49 -9.08
CA VAL A 425 3.36 65.66 -9.02
C VAL A 425 3.37 66.21 -7.59
N ASN A 426 3.76 67.48 -7.45
CA ASN A 426 3.99 68.16 -6.17
C ASN A 426 5.08 67.55 -5.27
N GLY A 427 5.85 66.58 -5.76
CA GLY A 427 6.88 65.86 -4.98
C GLY A 427 6.33 65.08 -3.79
N GLN A 428 5.05 64.68 -3.83
CA GLN A 428 4.39 64.03 -2.70
C GLN A 428 4.33 62.51 -2.87
N PHE A 429 4.91 61.81 -1.89
CA PHE A 429 4.81 60.36 -1.74
C PHE A 429 3.90 60.03 -0.55
N ASP A 430 2.96 59.12 -0.76
CA ASP A 430 2.06 58.61 0.28
C ASP A 430 2.53 57.23 0.74
N TYR A 431 3.04 57.15 1.96
CA TYR A 431 3.52 55.89 2.55
C TYR A 431 2.48 55.25 3.45
N GLN A 432 2.34 53.93 3.34
CA GLN A 432 1.51 53.11 4.22
C GLN A 432 2.29 51.87 4.65
N THR A 433 1.98 51.32 5.82
CA THR A 433 2.55 50.04 6.26
C THR A 433 1.43 49.15 6.76
N SER A 434 1.52 47.85 6.46
CA SER A 434 0.54 46.87 6.92
C SER A 434 0.65 46.68 8.44
N SER A 435 -0.40 46.19 9.08
CA SER A 435 -0.36 46.01 10.53
C SER A 435 0.58 44.87 10.90
N ILE A 436 1.42 45.06 11.93
CA ILE A 436 2.19 43.97 12.57
C ILE A 436 1.29 42.78 13.00
N LYS A 437 -0.02 43.00 13.18
CA LYS A 437 -0.98 41.94 13.49
C LYS A 437 -1.22 40.96 12.33
N GLU A 438 -0.98 41.37 11.11
CA GLU A 438 -1.24 40.59 9.88
C GLU A 438 -0.04 39.71 9.48
N LEU A 439 1.12 39.91 10.10
CA LEU A 439 2.33 39.13 9.82
C LEU A 439 2.30 37.75 10.48
N HIS A 440 2.69 36.72 9.72
CA HIS A 440 2.89 35.37 10.19
C HIS A 440 4.34 35.14 10.62
N SER A 441 4.52 34.26 11.62
CA SER A 441 5.82 33.81 12.11
C SER A 441 6.16 32.39 11.66
N VAL A 442 5.16 31.62 11.24
CA VAL A 442 5.30 30.24 10.79
C VAL A 442 4.48 30.03 9.53
N CYS A 443 5.03 29.32 8.54
CA CYS A 443 4.33 28.88 7.35
C CYS A 443 4.37 27.35 7.25
N VAL A 444 3.21 26.72 7.07
CA VAL A 444 3.07 25.28 6.86
C VAL A 444 2.66 25.05 5.41
N VAL A 445 3.48 24.31 4.66
CA VAL A 445 3.31 24.08 3.23
C VAL A 445 3.01 22.62 2.96
N ALA A 446 1.80 22.31 2.52
CA ALA A 446 1.41 20.96 2.10
C ALA A 446 1.93 20.65 0.70
N PHE A 447 2.53 19.48 0.50
CA PHE A 447 3.04 19.00 -0.79
C PHE A 447 2.85 17.48 -0.94
N ARG A 448 3.03 16.94 -2.15
CA ARG A 448 2.93 15.49 -2.42
C ARG A 448 4.30 14.85 -2.26
N ASN A 449 4.51 14.01 -1.25
CA ASN A 449 5.84 13.47 -0.97
C ASN A 449 6.10 12.14 -1.69
N PRO A 450 7.05 12.06 -2.65
CA PRO A 450 7.39 10.81 -3.35
C PRO A 450 7.91 9.71 -2.40
N ASP A 451 8.59 10.08 -1.32
CA ASP A 451 9.10 9.14 -0.31
C ASP A 451 7.95 8.46 0.48
N LEU A 452 6.75 9.04 0.43
CA LEU A 452 5.52 8.55 1.07
C LEU A 452 4.47 8.15 0.03
N ASN A 453 4.89 7.60 -1.13
CA ASN A 453 3.98 7.20 -2.23
C ASN A 453 3.04 8.33 -2.68
N TYR A 454 3.55 9.56 -2.73
CA TYR A 454 2.79 10.77 -3.09
C TYR A 454 1.61 11.08 -2.16
N ALA A 455 1.65 10.60 -0.91
CA ALA A 455 0.78 11.09 0.15
C ALA A 455 1.03 12.58 0.40
N ILE A 456 0.03 13.28 0.96
CA ILE A 456 0.19 14.67 1.37
C ILE A 456 1.07 14.69 2.62
N ASP A 457 2.14 15.46 2.56
CA ASP A 457 3.06 15.75 3.65
C ASP A 457 3.15 17.28 3.86
N GLN A 458 3.71 17.72 4.98
CA GLN A 458 3.80 19.13 5.34
C GLN A 458 5.25 19.53 5.63
N GLU A 459 5.65 20.66 5.07
CA GLU A 459 6.91 21.32 5.37
C GLU A 459 6.66 22.58 6.20
N VAL A 460 7.36 22.72 7.32
CA VAL A 460 7.19 23.86 8.24
C VAL A 460 8.40 24.76 8.18
N VAL A 461 8.15 26.05 7.98
CA VAL A 461 9.16 27.10 7.90
C VAL A 461 8.84 28.18 8.94
N GLU A 462 9.85 28.68 9.64
CA GLU A 462 9.68 29.62 10.74
C GLU A 462 10.60 30.84 10.58
N ASP A 463 10.08 32.04 10.79
CA ASP A 463 10.88 33.25 11.00
C ASP A 463 11.17 33.38 12.49
N ALA A 464 12.39 33.03 12.90
CA ALA A 464 12.79 33.00 14.30
C ALA A 464 12.64 34.37 15.02
N SER A 465 12.88 35.47 14.30
CA SER A 465 12.78 36.82 14.85
C SER A 465 11.33 37.22 15.07
N ARG A 466 10.44 36.91 14.12
CA ARG A 466 9.00 37.12 14.31
C ARG A 466 8.41 36.18 15.35
N LEU A 467 8.84 34.93 15.38
CA LEU A 467 8.37 33.94 16.36
C LEU A 467 8.70 34.40 17.79
N ALA A 468 9.92 34.89 18.02
CA ALA A 468 10.33 35.44 19.32
C ALA A 468 9.52 36.68 19.74
N ARG A 469 9.12 37.53 18.78
CA ARG A 469 8.41 38.80 19.04
C ARG A 469 6.89 38.66 19.11
N LEU A 470 6.30 37.83 18.26
CA LEU A 470 4.85 37.76 18.01
C LEU A 470 4.21 36.47 18.55
N GLY A 471 5.01 35.49 18.98
CA GLY A 471 4.56 34.13 19.21
C GLY A 471 4.24 33.41 17.89
N GLU A 472 3.66 32.22 18.01
CA GLU A 472 3.29 31.40 16.86
C GLU A 472 2.03 31.94 16.16
N ARG A 473 2.16 32.26 14.88
CA ARG A 473 1.07 32.68 13.99
C ARG A 473 1.27 31.98 12.65
N ARG A 474 0.35 31.09 12.31
CA ARG A 474 0.49 30.16 11.20
C ARG A 474 -0.19 30.66 9.93
N LEU A 475 0.55 30.60 8.84
CA LEU A 475 0.04 30.63 7.47
C LEU A 475 0.04 29.19 6.92
N GLU A 476 -1.06 28.77 6.29
CA GLU A 476 -1.16 27.45 5.66
C GLU A 476 -1.24 27.60 4.14
N ILE A 477 -0.35 26.92 3.42
CA ILE A 477 -0.25 26.95 1.95
C ILE A 477 -0.31 25.53 1.42
N THR A 478 -1.01 25.33 0.30
CA THR A 478 -0.91 24.09 -0.49
C THR A 478 -0.07 24.35 -1.73
N ALA A 479 1.09 23.71 -1.82
CA ALA A 479 1.98 23.83 -2.97
C ALA A 479 1.49 22.97 -4.14
N VAL A 480 0.80 23.61 -5.09
CA VAL A 480 0.24 22.99 -6.29
C VAL A 480 1.37 22.37 -7.12
N GLY A 481 1.21 21.11 -7.53
CA GLY A 481 2.16 20.40 -8.39
C GLY A 481 3.53 20.11 -7.76
N CYS A 482 3.70 20.42 -6.48
CA CYS A 482 4.97 20.29 -5.80
C CYS A 482 5.17 18.87 -5.27
N THR A 483 6.26 18.25 -5.72
CA THR A 483 6.72 16.94 -5.23
C THR A 483 8.12 16.98 -4.60
N SER A 484 8.68 18.17 -4.42
CA SER A 484 9.97 18.37 -3.77
C SER A 484 9.76 19.08 -2.44
N ARG A 485 10.21 18.46 -1.35
CA ARG A 485 10.21 19.08 -0.01
C ARG A 485 10.91 20.44 -0.03
N SER A 486 12.03 20.54 -0.73
CA SER A 486 12.83 21.78 -0.74
C SER A 486 12.20 22.87 -1.61
N GLN A 487 11.41 22.52 -2.64
CA GLN A 487 10.54 23.49 -3.33
C GLN A 487 9.41 23.98 -2.39
N ALA A 488 8.80 23.08 -1.61
CA ALA A 488 7.80 23.45 -0.60
C ALA A 488 8.37 24.36 0.49
N MET A 489 9.58 24.08 0.98
CA MET A 489 10.31 24.92 1.92
C MET A 489 10.54 26.33 1.35
N ARG A 490 11.06 26.43 0.12
CA ARG A 490 11.25 27.72 -0.56
C ARG A 490 9.93 28.48 -0.75
N GLN A 491 8.82 27.79 -0.95
CA GLN A 491 7.50 28.42 -1.03
C GLN A 491 7.09 29.04 0.31
N GLY A 492 7.35 28.36 1.43
CA GLY A 492 7.08 28.88 2.77
C GLY A 492 7.97 30.06 3.14
N LEU A 493 9.28 29.97 2.86
CA LEU A 493 10.23 31.08 3.02
C LEU A 493 9.81 32.29 2.20
N TRP A 494 9.44 32.07 0.93
CA TRP A 494 8.97 33.14 0.05
C TRP A 494 7.73 33.84 0.59
N ALA A 495 6.77 33.11 1.15
CA ALA A 495 5.58 33.70 1.73
C ALA A 495 5.92 34.60 2.93
N LEU A 496 6.71 34.10 3.88
CA LEU A 496 7.12 34.88 5.06
C LEU A 496 7.97 36.10 4.69
N GLN A 497 8.94 35.95 3.76
CA GLN A 497 9.79 37.04 3.30
C GLN A 497 9.00 38.08 2.49
N SER A 498 7.99 37.67 1.71
CA SER A 498 7.14 38.61 0.97
C SER A 498 6.22 39.39 1.91
N GLU A 499 5.73 38.79 2.99
CA GLU A 499 5.01 39.54 4.05
C GLU A 499 5.92 40.55 4.78
N ALA A 500 7.25 40.35 4.78
CA ALA A 500 8.18 41.32 5.37
C ALA A 500 8.15 42.67 4.62
N GLN A 501 7.87 42.62 3.33
CA GLN A 501 7.83 43.75 2.39
C GLN A 501 6.49 44.50 2.47
N SER A 502 6.08 44.83 3.69
CA SER A 502 4.75 45.38 4.02
C SER A 502 4.61 46.89 3.87
N GLU A 503 5.71 47.59 3.58
CA GLU A 503 5.71 49.02 3.26
C GLU A 503 5.17 49.21 1.84
N MET A 504 4.22 50.13 1.71
CA MET A 504 3.57 50.54 0.48
C MET A 504 3.85 52.02 0.23
N ILE A 505 4.00 52.37 -1.05
CA ILE A 505 4.10 53.74 -1.51
C ILE A 505 3.08 53.96 -2.63
N SER A 506 2.41 55.11 -2.59
CA SER A 506 1.54 55.60 -3.65
C SER A 506 2.00 56.99 -4.05
N TYR A 507 2.06 57.27 -5.35
CA TYR A 507 2.41 58.59 -5.85
C TYR A 507 1.80 58.84 -7.22
N LYS A 508 1.59 60.13 -7.52
CA LYS A 508 1.10 60.59 -8.82
C LYS A 508 2.28 61.03 -9.66
N ALA A 509 2.56 60.31 -10.73
CA ALA A 509 3.74 60.49 -11.56
C ALA A 509 3.41 61.18 -12.89
N THR A 510 4.43 61.78 -13.51
CA THR A 510 4.30 62.45 -14.81
C THR A 510 4.36 61.46 -15.98
N GLN A 511 4.37 61.96 -17.22
CA GLN A 511 4.34 61.15 -18.45
C GLN A 511 5.53 60.17 -18.57
N ASP A 512 6.59 60.35 -17.80
CA ASP A 512 7.77 59.47 -17.77
C ASP A 512 7.43 58.01 -17.39
N HIS A 513 6.26 57.78 -16.78
CA HIS A 513 5.76 56.45 -16.40
C HIS A 513 4.91 55.71 -17.45
N ILE A 514 4.76 56.26 -18.66
CA ILE A 514 3.94 55.66 -19.73
C ILE A 514 4.36 54.21 -20.11
N HIS A 515 5.62 53.85 -19.87
CA HIS A 515 6.17 52.52 -20.16
C HIS A 515 6.33 51.64 -18.91
N SER A 516 5.98 52.14 -17.72
CA SER A 516 6.04 51.33 -16.50
C SER A 516 4.95 50.26 -16.51
N LEU A 517 5.31 49.06 -16.08
CA LEU A 517 4.41 47.92 -16.00
C LEU A 517 4.29 47.41 -14.56
N PRO A 518 3.18 46.73 -14.21
CA PRO A 518 3.12 45.95 -12.98
C PRO A 518 4.31 44.98 -12.88
N SER A 519 4.92 44.91 -11.70
CA SER A 519 6.12 44.14 -11.35
C SER A 519 7.47 44.74 -11.74
N ASP A 520 7.50 45.92 -12.36
CA ASP A 520 8.75 46.67 -12.53
C ASP A 520 9.34 47.04 -11.18
N ILE A 521 10.68 46.95 -11.09
CA ILE A 521 11.43 47.45 -9.95
C ILE A 521 11.86 48.88 -10.26
N VAL A 522 11.68 49.79 -9.32
CA VAL A 522 12.13 51.18 -9.40
C VAL A 522 12.92 51.54 -8.14
N LYS A 523 13.93 52.40 -8.26
CA LYS A 523 14.60 53.02 -7.12
C LYS A 523 13.95 54.38 -6.86
N ILE A 524 13.53 54.64 -5.63
CA ILE A 524 12.96 55.93 -5.22
C ILE A 524 13.90 56.57 -4.21
N PHE A 525 14.28 57.82 -4.48
CA PHE A 525 15.03 58.66 -3.56
C PHE A 525 14.12 59.74 -3.00
N ASP A 526 13.78 59.61 -1.71
CA ASP A 526 13.01 60.59 -0.96
C ASP A 526 13.81 61.01 0.29
N PRO A 527 14.56 62.13 0.22
CA PRO A 527 15.49 62.51 1.28
C PRO A 527 14.81 62.73 2.64
N ASP A 528 13.54 63.14 2.64
CA ASP A 528 12.77 63.35 3.87
C ASP A 528 12.41 62.03 4.56
N MET A 529 12.02 61.01 3.78
CA MET A 529 11.70 59.67 4.30
C MET A 529 12.96 58.92 4.73
N ASP A 530 14.02 59.00 3.93
CA ASP A 530 15.29 58.32 4.16
C ASP A 530 16.18 59.01 5.21
N GLN A 531 15.75 60.19 5.71
CA GLN A 531 16.54 61.06 6.60
C GLN A 531 17.95 61.33 6.06
N GLU A 532 18.06 61.47 4.74
CA GLU A 532 19.30 61.60 3.99
C GLU A 532 19.50 63.06 3.56
N GLN A 533 20.73 63.57 3.69
CA GLN A 533 21.07 64.95 3.30
C GLN A 533 21.48 65.06 1.82
N GLY A 534 21.44 63.93 1.12
CA GLY A 534 21.67 63.82 -0.31
C GLY A 534 20.69 64.67 -1.14
N VAL A 535 21.03 64.84 -2.41
CA VAL A 535 20.26 65.66 -3.36
C VAL A 535 20.15 64.95 -4.69
N ALA A 536 19.14 65.32 -5.46
CA ALA A 536 18.87 64.76 -6.78
C ALA A 536 18.60 65.86 -7.81
N GLY A 537 18.73 65.49 -9.09
CA GLY A 537 18.48 66.43 -10.18
C GLY A 537 18.72 65.82 -11.56
N VAL A 538 19.14 66.68 -12.49
CA VAL A 538 19.38 66.34 -13.91
C VAL A 538 20.81 66.67 -14.33
N ILE A 539 21.40 65.79 -15.14
CA ILE A 539 22.75 65.97 -15.68
C ILE A 539 22.74 67.05 -16.77
N THR A 540 23.67 68.00 -16.69
CA THR A 540 23.77 69.11 -17.66
C THR A 540 24.98 68.99 -18.59
N ALA A 541 26.05 68.32 -18.17
CA ALA A 541 27.19 67.98 -19.01
C ALA A 541 27.99 66.82 -18.40
N VAL A 542 28.63 66.02 -19.25
CA VAL A 542 29.53 64.92 -18.86
C VAL A 542 30.85 65.09 -19.61
N ALA A 543 31.97 64.97 -18.90
CA ALA A 543 33.32 65.05 -19.46
C ALA A 543 34.24 64.04 -18.75
N ASP A 544 34.38 62.86 -19.34
CA ASP A 544 35.21 61.75 -18.82
C ASP A 544 34.84 61.38 -17.38
N HIS A 545 35.70 61.69 -16.40
CA HIS A 545 35.47 61.45 -14.97
C HIS A 545 34.72 62.58 -14.26
N VAL A 546 34.35 63.66 -14.95
CA VAL A 546 33.71 64.84 -14.35
C VAL A 546 32.29 65.02 -14.87
N ILE A 547 31.33 65.07 -13.95
CA ILE A 547 29.93 65.38 -14.22
C ILE A 547 29.58 66.81 -13.81
N THR A 548 28.69 67.47 -14.55
CA THR A 548 28.14 68.78 -14.21
C THR A 548 26.64 68.68 -13.99
N LEU A 549 26.20 69.10 -12.81
CA LEU A 549 24.85 68.94 -12.29
C LEU A 549 24.02 70.23 -12.45
N ASP A 550 22.70 70.12 -12.44
CA ASP A 550 21.77 71.24 -12.55
C ASP A 550 21.76 72.17 -11.31
N ARG A 551 22.24 71.68 -10.17
CA ARG A 551 22.28 72.39 -8.89
C ARG A 551 23.53 72.07 -8.08
N GLU A 552 23.74 72.85 -7.02
CA GLU A 552 24.88 72.65 -6.11
C GLU A 552 24.67 71.43 -5.20
N VAL A 553 25.77 70.76 -4.84
CA VAL A 553 25.74 69.55 -4.01
C VAL A 553 26.62 69.73 -2.77
N SER A 554 26.07 69.40 -1.61
CA SER A 554 26.81 69.31 -0.36
C SER A 554 27.41 67.91 -0.22
N LEU A 555 28.70 67.80 0.12
CA LEU A 555 29.38 66.52 0.29
C LEU A 555 29.67 66.21 1.76
N SER A 556 29.69 64.92 2.10
CA SER A 556 30.01 64.37 3.41
C SER A 556 31.32 63.53 3.36
N SER A 557 31.59 62.72 4.40
CA SER A 557 32.74 61.79 4.44
C SER A 557 32.61 60.64 3.43
N GLN A 558 31.39 60.29 3.05
CA GLN A 558 31.07 59.30 2.02
C GLN A 558 30.07 59.93 1.05
N ASN A 559 30.28 59.73 -0.25
CA ASN A 559 29.47 60.32 -1.30
C ASN A 559 29.42 59.34 -2.48
N THR A 560 28.21 58.90 -2.79
CA THR A 560 27.96 58.03 -3.93
C THR A 560 27.03 58.74 -4.90
N LEU A 561 27.42 58.78 -6.17
CA LEU A 561 26.62 59.31 -7.26
C LEU A 561 25.94 58.14 -7.97
N MET A 562 24.62 58.12 -7.94
CA MET A 562 23.79 57.20 -8.71
C MET A 562 23.24 57.91 -9.93
N ILE A 563 23.31 57.28 -11.09
CA ILE A 563 22.78 57.79 -12.35
C ILE A 563 21.91 56.72 -12.99
N PHE A 564 20.78 57.12 -13.56
CA PHE A 564 20.00 56.27 -14.44
C PHE A 564 20.27 56.62 -15.91
N SER A 565 20.86 55.69 -16.65
CA SER A 565 21.12 55.78 -18.08
C SER A 565 20.15 54.87 -18.84
N THR A 566 19.62 55.33 -19.97
CA THR A 566 18.72 54.50 -20.80
C THR A 566 19.43 53.32 -21.46
N GLU A 567 20.75 53.42 -21.66
CA GLU A 567 21.56 52.35 -22.28
C GLU A 567 22.13 51.36 -21.26
N GLN A 568 22.47 51.81 -20.05
CA GLN A 568 23.18 51.00 -19.04
C GLN A 568 22.38 50.71 -17.77
N GLY A 569 21.20 51.31 -17.62
CA GLY A 569 20.41 51.19 -16.40
C GLY A 569 20.99 52.05 -15.27
N ILE A 570 20.90 51.56 -14.03
CA ILE A 570 21.39 52.27 -12.85
C ILE A 570 22.88 52.00 -12.63
N GLU A 571 23.68 53.06 -12.60
CA GLU A 571 25.12 53.03 -12.32
C GLU A 571 25.45 53.80 -11.05
N GLU A 572 26.33 53.24 -10.21
CA GLU A 572 26.81 53.86 -8.97
C GLU A 572 28.30 54.20 -9.05
N TYR A 573 28.66 55.44 -8.76
CA TYR A 573 30.02 55.98 -8.85
C TYR A 573 30.48 56.52 -7.49
N THR A 574 31.74 56.29 -7.15
CA THR A 574 32.32 56.89 -5.94
C THR A 574 32.78 58.31 -6.27
N VAL A 575 32.30 59.32 -5.54
CA VAL A 575 32.75 60.71 -5.73
C VAL A 575 34.11 60.90 -5.06
N ILE A 576 35.13 61.18 -5.86
CA ILE A 576 36.53 61.35 -5.42
C ILE A 576 36.96 62.81 -5.31
N GLY A 577 36.19 63.73 -5.92
CA GLY A 577 36.47 65.16 -5.89
C GLY A 577 35.28 66.03 -6.26
N ALA A 578 35.38 67.33 -5.98
CA ALA A 578 34.40 68.34 -6.38
C ALA A 578 35.13 69.56 -6.99
N PRO A 579 35.48 69.51 -8.29
CA PRO A 579 36.16 70.64 -8.95
C PRO A 579 35.32 71.92 -9.05
N GLY A 580 34.07 71.91 -8.60
CA GLY A 580 33.23 73.09 -8.37
C GLY A 580 31.94 72.71 -7.62
N SER A 581 31.15 73.71 -7.17
CA SER A 581 29.92 73.44 -6.39
C SER A 581 28.85 72.62 -7.12
N ARG A 582 28.90 72.59 -8.46
CA ARG A 582 28.02 71.80 -9.35
C ARG A 582 28.76 70.73 -10.14
N ARG A 583 30.06 70.52 -9.88
CA ARG A 583 30.90 69.62 -10.66
C ARG A 583 31.51 68.57 -9.74
N LEU A 584 31.25 67.30 -10.02
CA LEU A 584 31.78 66.17 -9.27
C LEU A 584 32.75 65.38 -10.14
N GLU A 585 33.85 64.94 -9.54
CA GLU A 585 34.82 64.02 -10.14
C GLU A 585 34.64 62.65 -9.50
N VAL A 586 34.57 61.60 -10.31
CA VAL A 586 34.27 60.23 -9.87
C VAL A 586 35.37 59.24 -10.25
N ASP A 587 35.32 58.05 -9.68
CA ASP A 587 36.33 57.00 -9.73
C ASP A 587 36.55 56.35 -11.12
N ARG A 588 35.59 56.46 -12.05
CA ARG A 588 35.67 55.89 -13.40
C ARG A 588 34.95 56.75 -14.44
N THR A 589 35.15 56.48 -15.73
CA THR A 589 34.53 57.28 -16.80
C THR A 589 33.01 57.16 -16.71
N ILE A 590 32.31 58.28 -16.79
CA ILE A 590 30.85 58.34 -16.72
C ILE A 590 30.26 58.04 -18.09
N ILE A 591 29.26 57.16 -18.12
CA ILE A 591 28.48 56.84 -19.32
C ILE A 591 27.03 57.21 -19.01
N ALA A 592 26.67 58.45 -19.33
CA ALA A 592 25.35 58.99 -19.07
C ALA A 592 24.99 60.06 -20.09
N ASP A 593 23.71 60.14 -20.42
CA ASP A 593 23.19 61.17 -21.31
C ASP A 593 22.98 62.49 -20.57
N VAL A 594 23.16 63.61 -21.27
CA VAL A 594 22.69 64.90 -20.78
C VAL A 594 21.17 64.85 -20.69
N GLY A 595 20.60 65.20 -19.54
CA GLY A 595 19.17 65.02 -19.26
C GLY A 595 18.85 63.82 -18.37
N ALA A 596 19.79 62.90 -18.16
CA ALA A 596 19.58 61.77 -17.26
C ALA A 596 19.44 62.20 -15.79
N ARG A 597 18.69 61.41 -15.01
CA ARG A 597 18.47 61.62 -13.58
C ARG A 597 19.69 61.19 -12.78
N TRP A 598 20.02 61.97 -11.76
CA TRP A 598 21.08 61.64 -10.81
C TRP A 598 20.64 61.84 -9.37
N VAL A 599 21.24 61.06 -8.47
CA VAL A 599 21.11 61.16 -7.01
C VAL A 599 22.50 61.10 -6.41
N VAL A 600 22.83 62.03 -5.51
CA VAL A 600 23.98 61.92 -4.61
C VAL A 600 23.46 61.58 -3.22
N TYR A 601 23.91 60.48 -2.66
CA TYR A 601 23.61 60.06 -1.28
C TYR A 601 24.90 59.79 -0.51
N HIS A 602 24.81 59.81 0.82
CA HIS A 602 25.99 59.69 1.69
C HIS A 602 26.05 58.36 2.43
N SER A 603 24.93 57.94 3.00
CA SER A 603 24.88 56.77 3.89
C SER A 603 23.78 55.78 3.53
N THR A 604 22.62 56.28 3.10
CA THR A 604 21.45 55.46 2.80
C THR A 604 21.20 55.48 1.29
N PRO A 605 21.39 54.35 0.58
CA PRO A 605 21.07 54.29 -0.84
C PRO A 605 19.55 54.38 -1.07
N PRO A 606 19.10 54.89 -2.23
CA PRO A 606 17.69 54.88 -2.61
C PRO A 606 17.05 53.49 -2.49
N LYS A 607 15.88 53.43 -1.86
CA LYS A 607 15.15 52.17 -1.65
C LYS A 607 14.55 51.66 -2.96
N GLN A 608 14.49 50.34 -3.09
CA GLN A 608 13.83 49.68 -4.21
C GLN A 608 12.36 49.41 -3.89
N TRP A 609 11.51 49.62 -4.89
CA TRP A 609 10.07 49.40 -4.81
C TRP A 609 9.62 48.61 -6.04
N ARG A 610 8.68 47.69 -5.85
CA ARG A 610 8.04 46.92 -6.91
C ARG A 610 6.66 47.49 -7.20
N ILE A 611 6.44 47.93 -8.43
CA ILE A 611 5.13 48.43 -8.87
C ILE A 611 4.11 47.28 -8.80
N THR A 612 3.00 47.50 -8.10
CA THR A 612 1.89 46.54 -8.02
C THR A 612 0.74 46.94 -8.94
N ALA A 613 0.55 48.23 -9.16
CA ALA A 613 -0.46 48.75 -10.08
C ALA A 613 -0.02 50.12 -10.62
N ILE A 614 -0.37 50.38 -11.88
CA ILE A 614 -0.26 51.69 -12.53
C ILE A 614 -1.59 51.98 -13.22
N THR A 615 -2.12 53.19 -13.04
CA THR A 615 -3.39 53.63 -13.63
C THR A 615 -3.18 54.98 -14.30
N GLU A 616 -3.56 55.09 -15.58
CA GLU A 616 -3.58 56.36 -16.31
C GLU A 616 -4.81 57.18 -15.89
N GLU A 617 -4.60 58.44 -15.53
CA GLU A 617 -5.63 59.37 -15.12
C GLU A 617 -6.06 60.26 -16.30
N ASP A 618 -7.28 60.82 -16.24
CA ASP A 618 -7.86 61.65 -17.31
C ASP A 618 -7.02 62.89 -17.69
N ASP A 619 -6.12 63.33 -16.79
CA ASP A 619 -5.22 64.47 -17.00
C ASP A 619 -3.85 64.09 -17.61
N GLY A 620 -3.66 62.83 -18.01
CA GLY A 620 -2.43 62.33 -18.64
C GLY A 620 -1.29 62.05 -17.66
N THR A 621 -1.59 62.00 -16.36
CA THR A 621 -0.67 61.55 -15.31
C THR A 621 -0.94 60.10 -14.92
N TYR A 622 -0.06 59.51 -14.10
CA TYR A 622 -0.17 58.11 -13.69
C TYR A 622 -0.22 57.98 -12.18
N THR A 623 -1.21 57.27 -11.65
CA THR A 623 -1.21 56.84 -10.25
C THR A 623 -0.45 55.53 -10.15
N VAL A 624 0.67 55.53 -9.42
CA VAL A 624 1.53 54.36 -9.23
C VAL A 624 1.45 53.89 -7.79
N ASN A 625 1.14 52.59 -7.61
CA ASN A 625 1.21 51.90 -6.32
C ASN A 625 2.36 50.90 -6.36
N ALA A 626 3.16 50.87 -5.31
CA ALA A 626 4.28 49.96 -5.19
C ALA A 626 4.48 49.46 -3.75
N ILE A 627 5.14 48.32 -3.62
CA ILE A 627 5.54 47.73 -2.33
C ILE A 627 7.06 47.72 -2.21
N ALA A 628 7.59 47.78 -1.00
CA ALA A 628 9.03 47.72 -0.78
C ALA A 628 9.64 46.45 -1.40
N HIS A 629 10.84 46.56 -1.94
CA HIS A 629 11.55 45.45 -2.57
C HIS A 629 12.94 45.26 -1.95
N ASP A 630 13.17 44.07 -1.41
CA ASP A 630 14.50 43.59 -1.00
C ASP A 630 15.07 42.72 -2.12
N PRO A 631 16.14 43.15 -2.83
CA PRO A 631 16.77 42.37 -3.89
C PRO A 631 17.43 41.08 -3.35
N ASP A 632 17.88 41.08 -2.09
CA ASP A 632 18.53 39.91 -1.47
C ASP A 632 17.53 38.82 -1.08
N LYS A 633 16.21 39.10 -1.19
CA LYS A 633 15.14 38.15 -0.86
C LYS A 633 15.33 36.80 -1.54
N TYR A 634 15.69 36.80 -2.82
CA TYR A 634 15.77 35.56 -3.60
C TYR A 634 16.94 34.68 -3.18
N GLN A 635 18.10 35.31 -2.94
CA GLN A 635 19.27 34.61 -2.42
C GLN A 635 18.97 34.03 -1.04
N LYS A 636 18.33 34.80 -0.15
CA LYS A 636 17.86 34.30 1.15
C LYS A 636 16.95 33.07 0.99
N ILE A 637 15.97 33.11 0.09
CA ILE A 637 15.08 31.96 -0.15
C ILE A 637 15.84 30.72 -0.66
N ASP A 638 16.85 30.90 -1.52
CA ASP A 638 17.62 29.79 -2.09
C ASP A 638 18.69 29.22 -1.14
N GLU A 639 19.31 30.09 -0.33
CA GLU A 639 20.46 29.79 0.51
C GLU A 639 20.11 29.61 2.00
N GLU A 640 18.95 30.09 2.49
CA GLU A 640 18.61 30.01 3.91
C GLU A 640 18.39 28.57 4.37
N ARG A 641 19.43 28.05 5.02
CA ARG A 641 19.38 27.05 6.10
C ARG A 641 19.51 27.71 7.50
N ALA A 642 19.59 29.04 7.58
CA ALA A 642 20.13 29.75 8.76
C ALA A 642 19.11 30.45 9.68
N LEU A 643 17.85 30.65 9.28
CA LEU A 643 16.78 31.05 10.20
C LEU A 643 15.76 29.92 10.32
N GLY A 644 15.67 29.36 11.52
CA GLY A 644 14.69 28.32 11.83
C GLY A 644 15.00 27.00 11.14
N VAL A 645 15.85 26.20 11.77
CA VAL A 645 15.81 24.74 11.59
C VAL A 645 14.32 24.38 11.68
N SER A 646 13.68 23.92 10.59
CA SER A 646 12.48 23.10 10.75
C SER A 646 12.93 22.07 11.78
N LYS A 647 12.40 22.10 13.01
CA LYS A 647 12.72 21.09 14.03
C LYS A 647 12.85 19.80 13.28
N GLU A 648 14.03 19.19 13.38
CA GLU A 648 14.36 17.96 12.69
C GLU A 648 13.06 17.17 12.43
N ASN A 649 12.55 17.25 11.19
CA ASN A 649 12.14 16.03 10.54
C ASN A 649 13.47 15.30 10.45
N THR A 650 13.85 14.66 11.57
CA THR A 650 14.68 13.48 11.56
C THR A 650 14.10 12.74 10.37
N PRO A 651 14.84 12.63 9.24
CA PRO A 651 14.27 12.16 7.99
C PRO A 651 13.47 10.95 8.38
N ILE A 652 12.12 10.98 8.21
CA ILE A 652 11.31 9.98 8.89
C ILE A 652 11.93 8.66 8.48
N PRO A 653 12.56 7.92 9.42
CA PRO A 653 13.51 6.93 9.00
C PRO A 653 12.76 5.98 8.11
N SER A 654 13.25 5.78 6.88
CA SER A 654 12.67 4.79 5.99
C SER A 654 12.63 3.50 6.79
N LEU A 655 11.43 3.07 7.16
CA LEU A 655 11.29 1.99 8.12
C LEU A 655 11.91 0.75 7.51
N LYS A 656 12.81 0.10 8.24
CA LYS A 656 13.36 -1.17 7.79
C LYS A 656 12.31 -2.25 7.99
N ALA A 657 12.18 -3.14 7.01
CA ALA A 657 11.38 -4.34 7.17
C ALA A 657 11.97 -5.16 8.35
N PRO A 658 11.14 -5.79 9.19
CA PRO A 658 11.63 -6.63 10.27
C PRO A 658 12.60 -7.70 9.76
N SER A 659 13.65 -7.99 10.52
CA SER A 659 14.72 -8.90 10.10
C SER A 659 15.16 -9.82 11.24
N ASN A 660 16.09 -10.74 10.99
CA ASN A 660 16.63 -11.67 12.00
C ASN A 660 15.55 -12.40 12.82
N TYR A 661 14.59 -12.98 12.12
CA TYR A 661 13.52 -13.73 12.75
C TYR A 661 14.07 -14.91 13.54
N ARG A 662 13.50 -15.10 14.73
CA ARG A 662 13.78 -16.20 15.64
C ARG A 662 12.45 -16.76 16.14
N VAL A 663 12.40 -18.08 16.30
CA VAL A 663 11.20 -18.77 16.75
C VAL A 663 11.49 -19.49 18.06
N GLU A 664 10.65 -19.24 19.05
CA GLU A 664 10.60 -19.97 20.30
C GLU A 664 9.25 -20.67 20.44
N GLN A 665 9.24 -21.80 21.13
CA GLN A 665 8.02 -22.55 21.40
C GLN A 665 7.78 -22.56 22.91
N SER A 666 6.58 -22.15 23.31
CA SER A 666 6.11 -22.22 24.69
C SER A 666 4.89 -23.14 24.80
N LEU A 667 4.62 -23.64 26.01
CA LEU A 667 3.45 -24.47 26.30
C LEU A 667 2.47 -23.65 27.13
N SER A 668 1.23 -23.53 26.67
CA SER A 668 0.16 -22.84 27.39
C SER A 668 -0.97 -23.81 27.71
N TYR A 669 -1.55 -23.69 28.91
CA TYR A 669 -2.67 -24.52 29.37
C TYR A 669 -3.97 -23.74 29.22
N HIS A 670 -4.83 -24.16 28.30
CA HIS A 670 -6.17 -23.58 28.11
C HIS A 670 -7.21 -24.70 28.09
N GLY A 671 -8.24 -24.58 28.94
CA GLY A 671 -9.41 -25.46 28.89
C GLY A 671 -9.15 -26.96 29.13
N GLY A 672 -8.06 -27.34 29.78
CA GLY A 672 -7.74 -28.75 30.05
C GLY A 672 -6.77 -29.41 29.06
N MET A 673 -6.29 -28.68 28.05
CA MET A 673 -5.31 -29.15 27.06
C MET A 673 -4.08 -28.23 27.03
N VAL A 674 -2.90 -28.81 26.74
CA VAL A 674 -1.68 -28.04 26.49
C VAL A 674 -1.56 -27.76 25.00
N GLU A 675 -1.54 -26.48 24.65
CA GLU A 675 -1.29 -26.00 23.30
C GLU A 675 0.15 -25.49 23.17
N ALA A 676 0.78 -25.74 22.03
CA ALA A 676 2.05 -25.08 21.70
C ALA A 676 1.76 -23.67 21.22
N VAL A 677 2.40 -22.67 21.82
CA VAL A 677 2.41 -21.29 21.38
C VAL A 677 3.73 -21.02 20.68
N LEU A 678 3.65 -20.66 19.40
CA LEU A 678 4.78 -20.15 18.62
C LEU A 678 4.98 -18.68 18.98
N ILE A 679 6.19 -18.34 19.39
CA ILE A 679 6.65 -16.96 19.61
C ILE A 679 7.65 -16.64 18.51
N VAL A 680 7.20 -15.90 17.50
CA VAL A 680 8.05 -15.45 16.38
C VAL A 680 8.53 -14.05 16.69
N ALA A 681 9.77 -13.94 17.17
CA ALA A 681 10.42 -12.67 17.44
C ALA A 681 11.27 -12.21 16.25
N PHE A 682 11.48 -10.91 16.13
CA PHE A 682 12.25 -10.29 15.05
C PHE A 682 12.95 -9.05 15.56
N ASP A 683 13.95 -8.60 14.82
CA ASP A 683 14.59 -7.31 15.03
C ASP A 683 13.77 -6.25 14.31
N GLY A 684 13.14 -5.39 15.11
CA GLY A 684 12.26 -4.31 14.67
C GLY A 684 13.00 -3.00 14.38
N ASP A 685 12.36 -2.10 13.65
CA ASP A 685 12.90 -0.74 13.46
C ASP A 685 12.67 0.08 14.74
N PRO A 686 13.69 0.77 15.30
CA PRO A 686 13.53 1.63 16.47
C PRO A 686 12.46 2.73 16.30
N ASN A 687 12.13 3.09 15.06
CA ASN A 687 11.18 4.14 14.72
C ASN A 687 9.78 3.61 14.38
N ALA A 688 9.56 2.29 14.49
CA ALA A 688 8.24 1.70 14.33
C ALA A 688 7.34 1.99 15.54
N ALA A 689 6.14 2.50 15.29
CA ALA A 689 5.07 2.64 16.26
C ALA A 689 4.44 1.29 16.62
N TYR A 690 4.26 0.45 15.60
CA TYR A 690 3.71 -0.90 15.70
C TYR A 690 4.07 -1.71 14.45
N TYR A 691 3.69 -2.98 14.42
CA TYR A 691 3.87 -3.87 13.28
C TYR A 691 2.54 -4.42 12.81
N GLU A 692 2.37 -4.48 11.50
CA GLU A 692 1.28 -5.21 10.87
C GLU A 692 1.79 -6.57 10.42
N TYR A 693 1.02 -7.62 10.70
CA TYR A 693 1.36 -8.95 10.28
C TYR A 693 0.15 -9.72 9.78
N GLN A 694 0.43 -10.64 8.88
CA GLN A 694 -0.51 -11.66 8.43
C GLN A 694 0.17 -13.02 8.48
N VAL A 695 -0.61 -14.04 8.79
CA VAL A 695 -0.11 -15.41 8.87
C VAL A 695 -0.92 -16.30 7.93
N ARG A 696 -0.23 -17.16 7.19
CA ARG A 696 -0.85 -18.28 6.49
C ARG A 696 -0.33 -19.60 7.06
N SER A 697 -1.21 -20.60 7.15
CA SER A 697 -0.82 -21.98 7.43
C SER A 697 -0.66 -22.74 6.11
N ASN A 698 0.48 -23.39 5.92
CA ASN A 698 0.92 -24.04 4.69
C ASN A 698 0.81 -23.05 3.51
N ASP A 699 0.35 -23.53 2.35
CA ASP A 699 0.15 -22.72 1.13
C ASP A 699 -1.26 -22.13 1.03
N GLY A 700 -1.96 -21.97 2.17
CA GLY A 700 -3.28 -21.32 2.22
C GLY A 700 -3.22 -19.79 2.15
N ASN A 701 -4.40 -19.17 2.21
CA ASN A 701 -4.52 -17.71 2.22
C ASN A 701 -3.96 -17.09 3.51
N TYR A 702 -3.41 -15.87 3.38
CA TYR A 702 -3.05 -15.06 4.53
C TYR A 702 -4.30 -14.65 5.31
N SER A 703 -4.19 -14.63 6.64
CA SER A 703 -5.21 -14.07 7.53
C SER A 703 -5.45 -12.59 7.23
N ASP A 704 -6.54 -12.04 7.77
CA ASP A 704 -6.71 -10.59 7.89
C ASP A 704 -5.51 -9.95 8.59
N VAL A 705 -5.29 -8.67 8.29
CA VAL A 705 -4.21 -7.87 8.89
C VAL A 705 -4.43 -7.78 10.39
N LYS A 706 -3.43 -8.20 11.15
CA LYS A 706 -3.35 -8.06 12.60
C LYS A 706 -2.23 -7.10 12.97
N THR A 707 -2.30 -6.52 14.16
CA THR A 707 -1.29 -5.60 14.67
C THR A 707 -0.62 -6.14 15.94
N THR A 708 0.64 -5.80 16.13
CA THR A 708 1.36 -6.01 17.40
C THR A 708 2.23 -4.79 17.70
N HIS A 709 2.31 -4.41 18.97
CA HIS A 709 3.23 -3.36 19.45
C HIS A 709 4.54 -3.93 19.99
N LEU A 710 4.71 -5.25 19.90
CA LEU A 710 5.87 -5.97 20.38
C LEU A 710 6.71 -6.42 19.18
N ASN A 711 8.02 -6.61 19.40
CA ASN A 711 8.94 -7.19 18.41
C ASN A 711 8.81 -8.72 18.31
N HIS A 712 7.62 -9.24 18.61
CA HIS A 712 7.26 -10.64 18.48
C HIS A 712 5.78 -10.83 18.22
N ILE A 713 5.44 -11.99 17.66
CA ILE A 713 4.09 -12.43 17.35
C ILE A 713 3.87 -13.76 18.06
N GLU A 714 2.77 -13.86 18.81
CA GLU A 714 2.35 -15.10 19.46
C GLU A 714 1.21 -15.73 18.66
N LEU A 715 1.36 -17.02 18.37
CA LEU A 715 0.37 -17.79 17.62
C LEU A 715 0.23 -19.18 18.22
N ASN A 716 -1.00 -19.59 18.54
CA ASN A 716 -1.25 -20.99 18.93
C ASN A 716 -0.99 -21.89 17.72
N SER A 717 0.02 -22.75 17.83
CA SER A 717 0.39 -23.72 16.81
C SER A 717 -0.63 -24.85 16.76
N THR A 718 -1.08 -25.16 15.56
CA THR A 718 -1.89 -26.34 15.22
C THR A 718 -1.04 -27.45 14.62
N GLY A 719 0.30 -27.39 14.73
CA GLY A 719 1.21 -28.35 14.11
C GLY A 719 1.47 -28.13 12.62
N ALA A 720 1.04 -27.00 12.04
CA ALA A 720 1.26 -26.67 10.63
C ALA A 720 2.56 -25.89 10.40
N THR A 721 2.99 -25.76 9.14
CA THR A 721 4.02 -24.79 8.76
C THR A 721 3.37 -23.42 8.58
N TYR A 722 3.85 -22.40 9.25
CA TYR A 722 3.34 -21.04 9.17
C TYR A 722 4.27 -20.15 8.36
N THR A 723 3.71 -19.32 7.49
CA THR A 723 4.44 -18.20 6.87
C THR A 723 3.86 -16.90 7.39
N PHE A 724 4.69 -16.13 8.08
CA PHE A 724 4.41 -14.78 8.53
C PHE A 724 4.87 -13.80 7.46
N ARG A 725 4.05 -12.79 7.15
CA ARG A 725 4.52 -11.56 6.51
C ARG A 725 4.33 -10.41 7.49
N VAL A 726 5.39 -9.66 7.76
CA VAL A 726 5.38 -8.59 8.77
C VAL A 726 5.95 -7.31 8.15
N ARG A 727 5.37 -6.16 8.47
CA ARG A 727 5.90 -4.84 8.11
C ARG A 727 5.86 -3.89 9.31
N ALA A 728 6.76 -2.93 9.33
CA ALA A 728 6.84 -1.88 10.33
C ALA A 728 5.93 -0.71 9.94
N MET A 729 5.25 -0.13 10.93
CA MET A 729 4.34 1.00 10.78
C MET A 729 4.83 2.16 11.64
N GLY A 730 4.95 3.34 11.06
CA GLY A 730 5.42 4.56 11.74
C GLY A 730 4.28 5.39 12.34
N TRP A 731 4.62 6.28 13.26
CA TRP A 731 3.65 7.14 13.96
C TRP A 731 2.91 8.12 13.04
N PHE A 732 3.48 8.46 11.88
CA PHE A 732 2.86 9.36 10.89
C PHE A 732 2.47 8.63 9.60
N GLY A 733 2.20 7.32 9.69
CA GLY A 733 1.63 6.52 8.61
C GLY A 733 2.64 5.93 7.61
N GLN A 734 3.95 6.05 7.86
CA GLN A 734 4.98 5.40 7.05
C GLN A 734 4.92 3.89 7.18
N ARG A 735 5.31 3.16 6.13
CA ARG A 735 5.28 1.70 6.09
C ARG A 735 6.56 1.18 5.48
N SER A 736 7.14 0.13 6.07
CA SER A 736 8.18 -0.64 5.39
C SER A 736 7.58 -1.65 4.40
N GLY A 737 8.40 -2.21 3.52
CA GLY A 737 8.02 -3.40 2.76
C GLY A 737 7.76 -4.60 3.70
N TYR A 738 6.97 -5.57 3.23
CA TYR A 738 6.80 -6.82 3.97
C TYR A 738 8.07 -7.65 3.92
N SER A 739 8.49 -8.16 5.08
CA SER A 739 9.41 -9.30 5.16
C SER A 739 8.65 -10.56 5.52
N THR A 740 9.08 -11.69 4.96
CA THR A 740 8.43 -12.98 5.14
C THR A 740 9.30 -13.94 5.92
N TYR A 741 8.72 -14.67 6.87
CA TYR A 741 9.40 -15.71 7.63
C TYR A 741 8.55 -16.97 7.73
N ARG A 742 9.16 -18.14 7.48
CA ARG A 742 8.49 -19.44 7.49
C ARG A 742 9.03 -20.28 8.63
N CYS A 743 8.15 -20.83 9.48
CA CYS A 743 8.52 -21.72 10.58
C CYS A 743 7.47 -22.80 10.82
N SER A 744 7.82 -23.86 11.53
CA SER A 744 6.92 -24.93 11.97
C SER A 744 7.19 -25.27 13.43
N ALA A 745 6.16 -25.63 14.19
CA ALA A 745 6.32 -26.19 15.52
C ALA A 745 5.45 -27.44 15.70
N SER A 746 6.04 -28.49 16.24
CA SER A 746 5.37 -29.70 16.71
C SER A 746 5.50 -29.79 18.23
N LEU A 747 4.46 -30.24 18.92
CA LEU A 747 4.59 -30.63 20.32
C LEU A 747 5.38 -31.95 20.38
N GLU A 748 6.59 -31.92 20.95
CA GLU A 748 7.33 -33.16 21.21
C GLU A 748 6.60 -33.99 22.26
N GLN A 749 6.44 -35.28 21.98
CA GLN A 749 5.84 -36.22 22.93
C GLN A 749 6.83 -36.48 24.07
N GLN A 750 6.44 -36.13 25.29
CA GLN A 750 7.26 -36.33 26.48
C GLN A 750 6.61 -37.33 27.45
N ILE A 751 7.44 -38.16 28.08
CA ILE A 751 7.04 -39.10 29.13
C ILE A 751 6.94 -38.32 30.45
N PRO A 752 5.80 -38.34 31.17
CA PRO A 752 5.69 -37.70 32.48
C PRO A 752 6.64 -38.29 33.53
N ASP A 753 7.07 -37.48 34.49
CA ASP A 753 7.75 -37.97 35.68
C ASP A 753 6.81 -38.84 36.53
N ASN A 754 7.42 -39.73 37.31
CA ASN A 754 6.68 -40.62 38.20
C ASN A 754 5.95 -39.82 39.30
N VAL A 755 4.74 -40.26 39.65
CA VAL A 755 3.90 -39.58 40.64
C VAL A 755 4.58 -39.57 42.00
N SER A 756 4.74 -38.39 42.61
CA SER A 756 5.41 -38.27 43.92
C SER A 756 4.42 -38.13 45.08
N ARG A 757 4.89 -38.43 46.30
CA ARG A 757 4.12 -38.35 47.56
C ARG A 757 2.82 -39.17 47.56
N PHE A 758 2.80 -40.34 46.92
CA PHE A 758 1.64 -41.22 46.98
C PHE A 758 1.51 -41.84 48.37
N VAL A 759 0.56 -41.34 49.15
CA VAL A 759 0.34 -41.69 50.56
C VAL A 759 -1.14 -41.97 50.81
N SER A 760 -1.46 -42.57 51.96
CA SER A 760 -2.82 -42.77 52.41
C SER A 760 -3.04 -42.21 53.80
N SER A 761 -4.26 -41.71 54.04
CA SER A 761 -4.85 -41.61 55.37
C SER A 761 -6.05 -42.56 55.47
N TYR A 762 -6.24 -43.24 56.60
CA TYR A 762 -7.33 -44.22 56.74
C TYR A 762 -7.97 -44.18 58.13
N SER A 763 -9.27 -44.46 58.15
CA SER A 763 -10.09 -44.68 59.35
C SER A 763 -11.16 -45.73 59.02
N ASP A 764 -11.15 -46.83 59.78
CA ASP A 764 -12.00 -48.02 59.58
C ASP A 764 -11.95 -48.62 58.16
N LYS A 765 -13.01 -48.44 57.36
CA LYS A 765 -13.18 -49.03 56.02
C LYS A 765 -12.89 -48.04 54.88
N ILE A 766 -12.58 -46.80 55.24
CA ILE A 766 -12.35 -45.70 54.29
C ILE A 766 -10.86 -45.40 54.24
N ALA A 767 -10.28 -45.44 53.04
CA ALA A 767 -8.95 -44.93 52.78
C ALA A 767 -9.02 -43.74 51.82
N VAL A 768 -8.30 -42.68 52.13
CA VAL A 768 -8.08 -41.55 51.23
C VAL A 768 -6.67 -41.66 50.72
N LEU A 769 -6.53 -41.89 49.41
CA LEU A 769 -5.25 -41.88 48.73
C LEU A 769 -4.96 -40.47 48.25
N GLU A 770 -3.78 -39.95 48.52
CA GLU A 770 -3.35 -38.60 48.17
C GLU A 770 -1.98 -38.63 47.51
N TRP A 771 -1.75 -37.74 46.53
CA TRP A 771 -0.46 -37.59 45.86
C TRP A 771 -0.18 -36.14 45.50
N ALA A 772 1.10 -35.82 45.25
CA ALA A 772 1.46 -34.51 44.73
C ALA A 772 1.07 -34.38 43.25
N LYS A 773 0.56 -33.21 42.86
CA LYS A 773 0.30 -32.90 41.46
C LYS A 773 1.64 -32.85 40.69
N ASN A 774 1.73 -33.60 39.60
CA ASN A 774 2.82 -33.51 38.64
C ASN A 774 2.98 -32.06 38.13
N PRO A 775 4.20 -31.47 38.12
CA PRO A 775 4.43 -30.11 37.67
C PRO A 775 4.26 -29.93 36.15
N GLU A 776 4.31 -31.02 35.38
CA GLU A 776 4.22 -30.98 33.93
C GLU A 776 2.79 -30.67 33.48
N LEU A 777 2.63 -29.57 32.77
CA LEU A 777 1.33 -29.09 32.30
C LEU A 777 0.60 -30.09 31.39
N TYR A 778 1.36 -30.98 30.73
CA TYR A 778 0.83 -31.98 29.80
C TYR A 778 0.31 -33.25 30.49
N VAL A 779 0.39 -33.37 31.82
CA VAL A 779 -0.25 -34.47 32.58
C VAL A 779 -1.76 -34.21 32.67
N LYS A 780 -2.55 -35.10 32.07
CA LYS A 780 -4.00 -34.96 31.92
C LYS A 780 -4.78 -35.59 33.08
N HIS A 781 -4.35 -36.76 33.54
CA HIS A 781 -5.00 -37.49 34.63
C HIS A 781 -4.03 -38.53 35.22
N TYR A 782 -4.47 -39.17 36.30
CA TYR A 782 -3.75 -40.26 36.95
C TYR A 782 -4.55 -41.55 36.84
N GLU A 783 -3.83 -42.66 36.66
CA GLU A 783 -4.38 -44.00 36.65
C GLU A 783 -3.94 -44.72 37.93
N ILE A 784 -4.89 -45.21 38.71
CA ILE A 784 -4.64 -45.97 39.95
C ILE A 784 -5.10 -47.40 39.76
N ARG A 785 -4.23 -48.35 40.09
CA ARG A 785 -4.49 -49.78 40.02
C ARG A 785 -4.21 -50.46 41.36
N GLN A 786 -4.79 -51.63 41.60
CA GLN A 786 -4.52 -52.47 42.76
C GLN A 786 -3.87 -53.79 42.32
N GLY A 787 -2.69 -54.10 42.85
CA GLY A 787 -1.90 -55.28 42.52
C GLY A 787 -0.41 -55.09 42.81
N THR A 788 0.37 -56.17 42.72
CA THR A 788 1.81 -56.15 43.02
C THR A 788 2.68 -55.70 41.85
N ALA A 789 2.15 -55.68 40.63
CA ALA A 789 2.82 -55.20 39.42
C ALA A 789 1.82 -54.54 38.48
N TRP A 790 2.26 -53.49 37.77
CA TRP A 790 1.38 -52.67 36.92
C TRP A 790 0.62 -53.48 35.86
N GLU A 791 1.33 -54.38 35.18
CA GLU A 791 0.78 -55.20 34.07
C GLU A 791 -0.29 -56.21 34.52
N ASN A 792 -0.26 -56.64 35.79
CA ASN A 792 -1.16 -57.66 36.35
C ASN A 792 -2.10 -57.09 37.44
N SER A 793 -2.28 -55.78 37.46
CA SER A 793 -3.08 -55.08 38.47
C SER A 793 -4.46 -54.69 37.93
N ILE A 794 -5.42 -54.53 38.83
CA ILE A 794 -6.81 -54.19 38.51
C ILE A 794 -6.95 -52.66 38.51
N LEU A 795 -7.50 -52.09 37.45
CA LEU A 795 -7.81 -50.65 37.39
C LEU A 795 -8.85 -50.29 38.46
N ILE A 796 -8.51 -49.32 39.32
CA ILE A 796 -9.38 -48.82 40.38
C ILE A 796 -10.03 -47.51 39.96
N ALA A 797 -9.26 -46.57 39.43
CA ALA A 797 -9.78 -45.28 38.99
C ALA A 797 -8.85 -44.60 37.98
N GLU A 798 -9.47 -43.80 37.10
CA GLU A 798 -8.81 -42.77 36.31
C GLU A 798 -9.41 -41.42 36.71
N LEU A 799 -8.58 -40.51 37.20
CA LEU A 799 -9.07 -39.22 37.69
C LEU A 799 -8.10 -38.07 37.46
N ASN A 800 -8.65 -36.89 37.21
CA ASN A 800 -7.94 -35.62 37.18
C ASN A 800 -8.08 -34.89 38.53
N SER A 801 -7.75 -35.58 39.61
CA SER A 801 -7.68 -35.04 40.97
C SER A 801 -6.37 -35.53 41.61
N THR A 802 -5.97 -34.96 42.74
CA THR A 802 -4.82 -35.41 43.54
C THR A 802 -5.22 -36.26 44.74
N THR A 803 -6.52 -36.58 44.85
CA THR A 803 -7.08 -37.40 45.92
C THR A 803 -8.12 -38.38 45.40
N LEU A 804 -8.14 -39.58 45.99
CA LEU A 804 -9.15 -40.61 45.74
C LEU A 804 -9.69 -41.13 47.08
N HIS A 805 -11.01 -41.04 47.26
CA HIS A 805 -11.70 -41.61 48.43
C HIS A 805 -12.18 -43.03 48.10
N LEU A 806 -11.61 -44.03 48.78
CA LEU A 806 -12.04 -45.42 48.71
C LEU A 806 -12.95 -45.72 49.90
N THR A 807 -14.26 -45.84 49.66
CA THR A 807 -15.25 -46.11 50.73
C THR A 807 -15.23 -47.55 51.24
N HIS A 808 -14.57 -48.45 50.52
CA HIS A 808 -14.32 -49.85 50.92
C HIS A 808 -12.90 -50.26 50.52
N ALA A 809 -11.90 -49.68 51.18
CA ALA A 809 -10.50 -49.97 50.89
C ALA A 809 -10.17 -51.44 51.20
N ARG A 810 -9.38 -52.08 50.34
CA ARG A 810 -8.86 -53.45 50.55
C ARG A 810 -7.38 -53.39 50.92
N PRO A 811 -6.89 -54.26 51.83
CA PRO A 811 -5.46 -54.43 52.03
C PRO A 811 -4.75 -54.80 50.73
N GLY A 812 -3.50 -54.35 50.56
CA GLY A 812 -2.65 -54.65 49.42
C GLY A 812 -2.01 -53.43 48.77
N PHE A 813 -1.27 -53.67 47.70
CA PHE A 813 -0.55 -52.64 46.95
C PHE A 813 -1.47 -51.89 45.98
N TYR A 814 -1.44 -50.57 46.07
CA TYR A 814 -1.98 -49.64 45.09
C TYR A 814 -0.82 -49.04 44.32
N LEU A 815 -0.99 -48.92 43.01
CA LEU A 815 0.00 -48.40 42.08
C LEU A 815 -0.61 -47.19 41.37
N ILE A 816 0.16 -46.14 41.15
CA ILE A 816 -0.28 -44.95 40.43
C ILE A 816 0.72 -44.54 39.35
N LYS A 817 0.22 -44.16 38.17
CA LYS A 817 1.00 -43.52 37.10
C LYS A 817 0.34 -42.22 36.65
N ALA A 818 1.17 -41.24 36.31
CA ALA A 818 0.72 -40.02 35.62
C ALA A 818 0.54 -40.32 34.14
N VAL A 819 -0.51 -39.79 33.52
CA VAL A 819 -0.83 -40.00 32.10
C VAL A 819 -0.84 -38.66 31.37
N SER A 820 0.00 -38.53 30.34
CA SER A 820 0.08 -37.33 29.50
C SER A 820 -1.17 -37.15 28.64
N GLN A 821 -1.31 -35.97 28.04
CA GLN A 821 -2.38 -35.68 27.07
C GLN A 821 -2.33 -36.58 25.82
N TRP A 822 -1.17 -37.17 25.51
CA TRP A 822 -0.99 -38.13 24.43
C TRP A 822 -1.23 -39.59 24.86
N GLY A 823 -1.61 -39.84 26.12
CA GLY A 823 -1.82 -41.18 26.67
C GLY A 823 -0.53 -41.90 27.10
N ILE A 824 0.61 -41.20 27.12
CA ILE A 824 1.90 -41.74 27.55
C ILE A 824 1.93 -41.75 29.08
N LYS A 825 2.23 -42.90 29.68
CA LYS A 825 2.28 -43.08 31.14
C LYS A 825 3.69 -42.83 31.67
N SER A 826 3.81 -42.39 32.92
CA SER A 826 5.10 -42.29 33.60
C SER A 826 5.87 -43.62 33.56
N ALA A 827 7.20 -43.54 33.49
CA ALA A 827 8.04 -44.72 33.26
C ALA A 827 7.79 -45.82 34.31
N GLU A 828 7.77 -45.45 35.59
CA GLU A 828 7.53 -46.34 36.72
C GLU A 828 6.20 -46.01 37.42
N ALA A 829 5.64 -47.01 38.11
CA ALA A 829 4.47 -46.83 38.95
C ALA A 829 4.89 -46.57 40.39
N SER A 830 4.34 -45.53 41.02
CA SER A 830 4.54 -45.29 42.44
C SER A 830 3.62 -46.20 43.24
N ALA A 831 4.18 -46.91 44.22
CA ALA A 831 3.47 -47.94 44.98
C ALA A 831 3.18 -47.48 46.41
N LEU A 832 2.03 -47.90 46.93
CA LEU A 832 1.59 -47.69 48.31
C LEU A 832 0.93 -48.97 48.82
N GLU A 833 1.35 -49.47 49.97
CA GLU A 833 0.76 -50.65 50.59
C GLU A 833 -0.20 -50.25 51.72
N LEU A 834 -1.43 -50.78 51.70
CA LEU A 834 -2.38 -50.69 52.80
C LEU A 834 -2.37 -52.00 53.59
N THR A 835 -1.90 -52.00 54.83
CA THR A 835 -1.77 -53.22 55.67
C THR A 835 -2.81 -53.36 56.77
N ASP A 836 -3.41 -52.25 57.23
CA ASP A 836 -4.21 -52.19 58.48
C ASP A 836 -5.71 -51.97 58.23
N LEU A 837 -6.31 -52.76 57.34
CA LEU A 837 -7.76 -52.71 57.06
C LEU A 837 -8.43 -53.99 57.57
N THR A 838 -9.55 -53.85 58.29
CA THR A 838 -10.34 -55.00 58.76
C THR A 838 -10.89 -55.78 57.55
N PRO A 839 -10.64 -57.09 57.42
CA PRO A 839 -11.13 -57.87 56.30
C PRO A 839 -12.67 -57.82 56.24
N LEU A 840 -13.23 -57.48 55.07
CA LEU A 840 -14.66 -57.62 54.84
C LEU A 840 -15.01 -59.12 54.84
N ASN A 841 -15.75 -59.53 55.87
CA ASN A 841 -16.28 -60.88 56.03
C ASN A 841 -17.04 -61.31 54.76
N ILE A 842 -16.60 -62.43 54.21
CA ILE A 842 -17.28 -63.21 53.17
C ILE A 842 -18.54 -63.77 53.81
N ILE A 843 -19.73 -63.38 53.32
CA ILE A 843 -20.99 -63.96 53.76
C ILE A 843 -21.55 -64.74 52.57
N GLN A 844 -21.33 -66.06 52.63
CA GLN A 844 -21.94 -67.13 51.85
C GLN A 844 -21.13 -67.68 50.65
N GLU A 845 -21.00 -69.01 50.66
CA GLU A 845 -20.25 -69.86 49.74
C GLU A 845 -21.26 -70.82 49.07
N TYR A 846 -21.21 -70.96 47.76
CA TYR A 846 -22.10 -71.85 47.00
C TYR A 846 -21.25 -72.89 46.27
N ASP A 847 -21.47 -74.16 46.60
CA ASP A 847 -20.80 -75.30 45.97
C ASP A 847 -21.53 -75.68 44.67
N TYR A 848 -20.94 -75.31 43.54
CA TYR A 848 -21.51 -75.54 42.21
C TYR A 848 -21.23 -76.94 41.64
N ALA A 849 -20.52 -77.81 42.36
CA ALA A 849 -20.20 -79.16 41.89
C ALA A 849 -21.31 -80.21 42.13
N ALA A 850 -22.37 -79.85 42.87
CA ALA A 850 -23.44 -80.78 43.21
C ALA A 850 -24.69 -80.72 42.30
N ASN A 851 -24.83 -79.73 41.40
CA ASN A 851 -26.09 -79.47 40.67
C ASN A 851 -25.90 -79.14 39.16
N ASP A 852 -25.17 -79.97 38.40
CA ASP A 852 -25.10 -80.01 36.93
C ASP A 852 -25.65 -78.77 36.18
N TRP A 853 -24.85 -77.71 36.07
CA TRP A 853 -25.25 -76.47 35.41
C TRP A 853 -24.70 -76.39 33.96
N PRO A 854 -25.53 -76.19 32.93
CA PRO A 854 -25.09 -76.21 31.53
C PRO A 854 -24.90 -74.79 30.94
N GLY A 855 -23.84 -74.07 31.33
CA GLY A 855 -23.51 -72.75 30.75
C GLY A 855 -22.05 -72.30 30.93
N GLU A 856 -21.55 -71.42 30.05
CA GLU A 856 -20.20 -70.81 30.10
C GLU A 856 -20.13 -69.55 30.98
N PHE A 857 -19.02 -69.34 31.70
CA PHE A 857 -18.78 -68.15 32.52
C PHE A 857 -17.86 -67.13 31.82
N HIS A 858 -18.29 -65.88 31.69
CA HIS A 858 -17.44 -64.75 31.29
C HIS A 858 -17.05 -63.88 32.50
N HIS A 859 -15.76 -63.52 32.59
CA HIS A 859 -15.16 -62.55 33.53
C HIS A 859 -15.14 -62.96 35.02
N THR A 860 -14.56 -64.11 35.35
CA THR A 860 -14.24 -64.52 36.73
C THR A 860 -12.85 -65.13 36.85
N ALA A 861 -12.17 -64.92 37.98
CA ALA A 861 -10.92 -65.61 38.35
C ALA A 861 -11.19 -66.70 39.41
N VAL A 862 -10.59 -67.87 39.21
CA VAL A 862 -10.72 -69.07 40.07
C VAL A 862 -9.49 -69.17 40.97
N ASN A 863 -9.65 -69.52 42.26
CA ASN A 863 -8.49 -69.85 43.12
C ASN A 863 -8.15 -71.35 43.05
N ASN A 864 -7.00 -71.75 43.61
CA ASN A 864 -6.49 -73.13 43.54
C ASN A 864 -7.38 -74.22 44.19
N ASN A 865 -8.52 -73.87 44.77
CA ASN A 865 -9.53 -74.80 45.29
C ASN A 865 -10.86 -74.74 44.53
N ASN A 866 -10.90 -74.14 43.33
CA ASN A 866 -12.07 -74.09 42.43
C ASN A 866 -13.32 -73.32 42.92
N HIS A 867 -13.16 -72.29 43.77
CA HIS A 867 -14.28 -71.41 44.17
C HIS A 867 -14.31 -70.11 43.33
N ILE A 868 -15.49 -69.69 42.85
CA ILE A 868 -15.73 -68.40 42.16
C ILE A 868 -16.37 -67.40 43.13
N ARG A 869 -15.81 -66.18 43.24
CA ARG A 869 -16.39 -65.08 44.06
C ARG A 869 -16.99 -63.99 43.17
N LEU A 870 -18.28 -63.68 43.37
CA LEU A 870 -18.97 -62.54 42.77
C LEU A 870 -18.94 -61.34 43.73
N PHE A 871 -18.52 -60.17 43.25
CA PHE A 871 -18.60 -58.91 44.02
C PHE A 871 -19.72 -58.04 43.46
N SER A 872 -20.66 -57.59 44.30
CA SER A 872 -21.63 -56.57 43.91
C SER A 872 -20.97 -55.19 43.98
N TYR A 873 -20.91 -54.47 42.85
CA TYR A 873 -20.69 -53.03 42.87
C TYR A 873 -21.61 -52.35 41.85
N TYR A 874 -22.70 -51.78 42.36
CA TYR A 874 -23.36 -50.61 41.80
C TYR A 874 -23.88 -49.77 42.96
N SER A 875 -23.33 -48.57 43.13
CA SER A 875 -24.10 -47.42 43.61
C SER A 875 -23.62 -46.17 42.90
N TRP A 876 -24.54 -45.64 42.10
CA TRP A 876 -24.48 -44.44 41.29
C TRP A 876 -24.70 -43.17 42.14
N GLY A 877 -24.10 -42.05 41.72
CA GLY A 877 -24.57 -40.72 42.09
C GLY A 877 -25.32 -40.07 40.93
N GLY A 878 -26.65 -39.96 41.04
CA GLY A 878 -27.45 -39.07 40.20
C GLY A 878 -28.76 -39.64 39.66
N MET A 879 -29.75 -39.90 40.53
CA MET A 879 -31.12 -39.35 40.40
C MET A 879 -32.08 -39.95 41.45
N THR A 880 -32.98 -39.09 41.87
CA THR A 880 -34.02 -39.20 42.90
C THR A 880 -35.18 -40.12 42.50
N GLN A 881 -35.31 -41.30 43.11
CA GLN A 881 -36.58 -41.97 43.49
C GLN A 881 -36.32 -43.28 44.26
N SER A 882 -37.26 -43.67 45.13
CA SER A 882 -37.12 -44.72 46.16
C SER A 882 -37.24 -46.16 45.64
N TRP A 883 -36.66 -47.07 46.42
CA TRP A 883 -36.34 -48.47 46.11
C TRP A 883 -37.47 -49.47 46.43
N GLU A 884 -38.74 -49.13 46.16
CA GLU A 884 -39.88 -50.02 46.44
C GLU A 884 -40.55 -50.63 45.19
N ASP A 885 -40.20 -50.22 43.96
CA ASP A 885 -40.97 -50.62 42.76
C ASP A 885 -40.30 -51.57 41.75
N TYR A 886 -39.06 -52.08 41.96
CA TYR A 886 -38.37 -52.89 40.91
C TYR A 886 -38.20 -54.39 41.18
N ALA A 887 -38.57 -54.91 42.36
CA ALA A 887 -38.31 -56.31 42.74
C ALA A 887 -39.41 -57.33 42.38
N LEU A 888 -40.33 -57.04 41.44
CA LEU A 888 -41.44 -57.96 41.12
C LEU A 888 -41.71 -58.23 39.64
N ARG A 889 -40.84 -57.85 38.70
CA ARG A 889 -41.00 -58.27 37.30
C ARG A 889 -39.68 -58.79 36.73
N HIS A 890 -39.77 -60.00 36.20
CA HIS A 890 -38.73 -60.77 35.50
C HIS A 890 -37.93 -61.79 36.32
N LEU A 891 -38.59 -62.40 37.32
CA LEU A 891 -38.60 -63.86 37.45
C LEU A 891 -39.75 -64.40 36.58
N LYS A 892 -39.46 -64.93 35.39
CA LYS A 892 -40.29 -65.96 34.74
C LYS A 892 -39.42 -66.87 33.88
N CYS A 893 -39.39 -68.12 34.31
CA CYS A 893 -38.99 -69.31 33.58
C CYS A 893 -39.90 -69.51 32.34
N ASN A 894 -39.36 -70.08 31.26
CA ASN A 894 -40.07 -71.11 30.52
C ASN A 894 -39.07 -72.01 29.79
N THR A 895 -39.20 -73.29 30.10
CA THR A 895 -38.64 -74.47 29.43
C THR A 895 -38.81 -74.47 27.91
N GLN A 896 -37.75 -74.83 27.19
CA GLN A 896 -37.62 -76.16 26.58
C GLN A 896 -36.15 -76.57 26.57
#